data_AF-A0A0G4FRZ2-F1
#
_entry.id   AF-A0A0G4FRZ2-F1
#
_cell.length_a   1.000
_cell.length_b   1.000
_cell.length_c   1.000
_cell.angle_alpha   90.00
_cell.angle_beta   90.00
_cell.angle_gamma   90.00
#
_symmetry.space_group_name_H-M   'P 1'
#
loop_
_entity.id
_entity.type
_entity.pdbx_description
1 polymer ?
#
loop_
_entity_poly.entity_id
_entity_poly.type
_entity_poly.pdbx_seq_one_letter_code
_entity_poly.pdbx_strand_id
1 'polypeptide(L)'
;MADILPVARMQRKRREEGERSSRRSFTILSRGMAKAVLCFLAAGEVCSTAAWVTPSDCFAGHRTRKNILRRSKPSASASISRLSASAGERAKRLLILGLNKYSHDAACCIVDTSGAHLYGGEKERLSRVKHDGGEVDDLVDQALTSVDATLDDVAMVVQSNHHFRIAPFEDRLPWAVSQGHYPPSYIDPLNIFAGIPKREVSHHLAHAWSVITQAPFDEGLVVVMDGMGESYRYMADSHSQAEYLTDLDLLDSATSEQRSAFIQNPRQLLAGKGYREAESAYLFSRSSAAGGPTVMPLFKRWTEERSPPELFNHGFENMESMGAVYSRVSSQIFGDWNVCGKVMGLAPWAKAGSTGEATDMWKGLLDDGFRLMEGNLLLSKEEQGGFRVNWDLLESLPHDCLGTDPTFMSFAPLAWRVQRDLENAAMTLIQELKERTGARNLCLVGGVALNSVLNGRICRELGFDRVFIPPFPGDEGIAFGCAMAGLHHFIRKQPAEAARAELETSSVAGHPVTPYSGYDYTADPEGMDAVLDEYKHWIVTQRYTESEIVAETAQLLADGKVVAWFQGGAEMGPRALGHRSILADPRNKTMVDFLNKEVKHREAFRPFAPSVIAEEADGWFEDLPECGSPYMSITAAVREERRGLVPAVCHVDGTARLQTVRESDEPLFYRLLQQFFKLTGIPMVVNTSFNIKGEPIVEEPGDALRSFLATEGAIHTLIMGDVMIERRPFPTEDVLNQVPLRDTSQPLRVQETYLMHTKDDSESRKSMKSVRLGRMGGRGDGWVDFDAADLRLLQMIDNEITIQDILDRCLNEASVFLGSEVDEQELEVLVAESAGKAVGEEVALEDDSLPVTVDVSECVGAEVQCRVMEGLQRLYSRQLVYFEESSE
;
A
#
# COMPACT_ATOMS: atom_id res chain seq x y z
N MET A 1 -50.43 -19.92 28.47
CA MET A 1 -49.82 -20.88 29.42
C MET A 1 -48.38 -20.38 29.61
N ALA A 2 -47.98 -19.71 30.70
CA ALA A 2 -48.36 -19.87 32.11
C ALA A 2 -48.06 -21.32 32.56
N ASP A 3 -47.19 -21.66 33.53
CA ASP A 3 -46.54 -20.94 34.65
C ASP A 3 -45.26 -21.73 35.11
N ILE A 4 -44.27 -21.27 35.92
CA ILE A 4 -44.05 -20.03 36.69
C ILE A 4 -42.53 -19.71 36.97
N LEU A 5 -42.29 -18.60 37.66
CA LEU A 5 -41.05 -17.95 38.19
C LEU A 5 -40.26 -18.70 39.32
N PRO A 6 -39.10 -18.15 39.82
CA PRO A 6 -37.98 -18.90 40.42
C PRO A 6 -37.77 -18.61 41.93
N VAL A 7 -36.56 -18.89 42.49
CA VAL A 7 -35.77 -17.96 43.35
C VAL A 7 -34.49 -18.64 43.90
N ALA A 8 -33.39 -17.89 43.96
CA ALA A 8 -32.14 -18.32 44.60
C ALA A 8 -32.04 -17.89 46.08
N ARG A 9 -31.37 -18.69 46.93
CA ARG A 9 -30.41 -18.19 47.96
C ARG A 9 -29.73 -19.32 48.77
N MET A 10 -28.40 -19.40 48.62
CA MET A 10 -27.41 -19.16 49.68
C MET A 10 -27.57 -19.87 51.04
N GLN A 11 -26.67 -20.81 51.37
CA GLN A 11 -25.95 -20.75 52.67
C GLN A 11 -24.59 -21.48 52.70
N ARG A 12 -23.65 -20.82 53.40
CA ARG A 12 -22.20 -21.08 53.57
C ARG A 12 -21.85 -22.27 54.48
N LYS A 13 -20.54 -22.64 54.39
CA LYS A 13 -19.63 -23.12 55.49
C LYS A 13 -19.79 -24.61 55.88
N ARG A 14 -18.71 -25.39 56.17
CA ARG A 14 -17.41 -25.09 56.81
C ARG A 14 -16.32 -26.16 56.49
N ARG A 15 -15.03 -25.72 56.51
CA ARG A 15 -13.79 -26.37 57.06
C ARG A 15 -13.28 -27.71 56.48
N GLU A 16 -12.01 -27.85 56.05
CA GLU A 16 -10.65 -27.55 56.61
C GLU A 16 -10.01 -28.78 57.30
N GLU A 17 -8.92 -29.30 56.72
CA GLU A 17 -7.79 -30.15 57.22
C GLU A 17 -7.25 -30.98 56.02
N GLY A 18 -5.95 -31.22 55.77
CA GLY A 18 -4.69 -30.78 56.39
C GLY A 18 -3.48 -31.18 55.51
N GLU A 19 -2.27 -30.65 55.79
CA GLU A 19 -1.07 -30.80 54.94
C GLU A 19 -0.37 -32.19 54.98
N ARG A 20 0.28 -32.64 53.87
CA ARG A 20 1.77 -32.70 53.70
C ARG A 20 2.30 -33.61 52.57
N SER A 21 3.26 -33.03 51.84
CA SER A 21 4.30 -33.62 50.96
C SER A 21 4.70 -35.10 51.16
N SER A 22 4.86 -35.84 50.05
CA SER A 22 6.14 -36.53 49.75
C SER A 22 6.30 -36.89 48.25
N ARG A 23 7.56 -37.03 47.79
CA ARG A 23 7.95 -37.39 46.41
C ARG A 23 7.73 -38.89 46.14
N ARG A 24 7.28 -39.27 44.93
CA ARG A 24 7.94 -40.31 44.07
C ARG A 24 7.24 -40.60 42.72
N SER A 25 8.10 -40.76 41.71
CA SER A 25 7.99 -41.67 40.54
C SER A 25 6.94 -41.44 39.45
N PHE A 26 7.45 -41.07 38.27
CA PHE A 26 6.91 -41.43 36.96
C PHE A 26 6.60 -42.94 36.86
N THR A 27 5.56 -43.32 36.11
CA THR A 27 5.57 -44.54 35.28
C THR A 27 4.82 -44.28 33.98
N ILE A 28 5.51 -44.47 32.85
CA ILE A 28 4.96 -44.39 31.50
C ILE A 28 4.36 -45.75 31.13
N LEU A 29 3.24 -45.76 30.38
CA LEU A 29 2.77 -46.97 29.69
C LEU A 29 2.41 -46.66 28.23
N SER A 30 3.44 -46.63 27.38
CA SER A 30 3.34 -46.50 25.94
C SER A 30 3.56 -47.86 25.25
N ARG A 31 2.56 -48.33 24.50
CA ARG A 31 2.68 -49.38 23.48
C ARG A 31 1.66 -49.10 22.36
N GLY A 32 2.05 -48.85 21.11
CA GLY A 32 3.40 -48.60 20.60
C GLY A 32 3.45 -48.66 19.07
N MET A 33 4.37 -47.92 18.46
CA MET A 33 4.87 -48.17 17.11
C MET A 33 6.36 -47.82 17.06
N ALA A 34 7.19 -48.85 17.26
CA ALA A 34 8.63 -48.78 17.06
C ALA A 34 9.08 -50.15 16.54
N LYS A 35 9.16 -50.30 15.21
CA LYS A 35 9.64 -51.54 14.58
C LYS A 35 10.32 -51.32 13.22
N ALA A 36 11.19 -50.31 13.13
CA ALA A 36 12.21 -50.21 12.10
C ALA A 36 13.32 -49.23 12.54
N VAL A 37 14.32 -49.73 13.28
CA VAL A 37 15.76 -49.36 13.29
C VAL A 37 16.39 -50.11 14.46
N LEU A 38 17.05 -51.23 14.17
CA LEU A 38 18.19 -51.77 14.93
C LEU A 38 18.74 -53.02 14.23
N CYS A 39 19.72 -52.81 13.36
CA CYS A 39 20.77 -53.77 13.06
C CYS A 39 22.10 -53.03 13.21
N PHE A 40 23.11 -53.74 13.71
CA PHE A 40 24.49 -53.29 13.99
C PHE A 40 24.70 -52.36 15.20
N LEU A 41 24.88 -53.02 16.35
CA LEU A 41 25.95 -52.68 17.30
C LEU A 41 26.78 -53.94 17.56
N ALA A 42 28.04 -53.95 17.13
CA ALA A 42 29.11 -54.83 17.63
C ALA A 42 30.47 -54.28 17.18
N ALA A 43 31.45 -54.24 18.10
CA ALA A 43 32.77 -53.58 17.97
C ALA A 43 32.68 -52.04 17.74
N GLY A 44 33.07 -51.15 18.65
CA GLY A 44 33.63 -51.34 19.99
C GLY A 44 35.10 -50.94 20.06
N GLU A 45 35.35 -49.64 20.24
CA GLU A 45 36.44 -49.13 21.09
C GLU A 45 36.16 -47.66 21.47
N VAL A 46 36.64 -47.24 22.64
CA VAL A 46 36.42 -45.91 23.20
C VAL A 46 37.69 -45.09 23.06
N CYS A 47 37.61 -43.91 22.44
CA CYS A 47 38.57 -42.85 22.73
C CYS A 47 37.91 -41.47 22.67
N SER A 48 38.28 -40.63 23.62
CA SER A 48 37.71 -39.31 23.86
C SER A 48 38.37 -38.22 22.99
N THR A 49 37.74 -37.04 22.97
CA THR A 49 38.18 -35.73 22.43
C THR A 49 37.76 -35.33 21.00
N ALA A 50 36.80 -34.40 20.95
CA ALA A 50 36.62 -33.39 19.91
C ALA A 50 35.88 -32.22 20.61
N ALA A 51 36.44 -31.02 20.79
CA ALA A 51 36.95 -30.06 19.80
C ALA A 51 35.81 -29.47 18.95
N TRP A 52 35.59 -28.16 19.11
CA TRP A 52 34.58 -27.39 18.39
C TRP A 52 34.91 -27.33 16.89
N VAL A 53 33.90 -27.48 16.04
CA VAL A 53 33.97 -27.18 14.60
C VAL A 53 32.73 -26.39 14.21
N THR A 54 32.94 -25.21 13.64
CA THR A 54 31.90 -24.33 13.09
C THR A 54 31.42 -24.85 11.73
N PRO A 55 30.13 -24.73 11.37
CA PRO A 55 29.64 -25.10 10.04
C PRO A 55 29.96 -24.01 9.00
N SER A 56 31.25 -23.85 8.66
CA SER A 56 31.74 -22.97 7.59
C SER A 56 32.08 -23.70 6.28
N ASP A 57 32.21 -25.03 6.30
CA ASP A 57 32.88 -25.78 5.21
C ASP A 57 32.01 -26.85 4.51
N CYS A 58 30.69 -26.92 4.79
CA CYS A 58 29.80 -27.92 4.19
C CYS A 58 29.16 -27.51 2.84
N PHE A 59 29.46 -26.32 2.29
CA PHE A 59 28.94 -25.87 0.98
C PHE A 59 29.99 -25.78 -0.14
N ALA A 60 31.10 -26.51 -0.02
CA ALA A 60 32.08 -26.70 -1.09
C ALA A 60 31.68 -27.87 -2.04
N GLY A 61 30.52 -27.79 -2.70
CA GLY A 61 29.95 -29.00 -3.34
C GLY A 61 29.02 -28.90 -4.55
N HIS A 62 28.49 -27.75 -4.97
CA HIS A 62 27.61 -27.65 -6.15
C HIS A 62 27.85 -26.37 -6.99
N ARG A 63 29.06 -26.23 -7.56
CA ARG A 63 29.36 -25.22 -8.60
C ARG A 63 29.29 -25.83 -10.01
N THR A 64 28.08 -26.00 -10.56
CA THR A 64 27.85 -26.07 -12.02
C THR A 64 26.37 -25.84 -12.34
N ARG A 65 26.08 -25.11 -13.43
CA ARG A 65 24.73 -24.79 -13.95
C ARG A 65 23.92 -23.72 -13.17
N LYS A 66 24.50 -22.52 -13.04
CA LYS A 66 23.76 -21.25 -13.13
C LYS A 66 24.40 -20.38 -14.22
N ASN A 67 23.86 -20.48 -15.43
CA ASN A 67 24.09 -19.59 -16.56
C ASN A 67 22.89 -19.76 -17.51
N ILE A 68 22.55 -18.71 -18.27
CA ILE A 68 21.23 -18.45 -18.90
C ILE A 68 20.24 -17.85 -17.88
N LEU A 69 19.52 -16.80 -18.31
CA LEU A 69 18.60 -15.96 -17.51
C LEU A 69 19.24 -15.01 -16.46
N ARG A 70 20.32 -14.32 -16.85
CA ARG A 70 20.40 -12.87 -16.63
C ARG A 70 20.07 -12.20 -17.97
N ARG A 71 18.91 -11.53 -18.10
CA ARG A 71 18.72 -10.54 -19.18
C ARG A 71 19.62 -9.33 -18.86
N SER A 72 20.03 -8.63 -19.90
CA SER A 72 21.12 -7.65 -19.87
C SER A 72 20.84 -6.47 -18.94
N LYS A 73 21.51 -6.44 -17.78
CA LYS A 73 21.92 -5.15 -17.20
C LYS A 73 22.82 -4.45 -18.23
N PRO A 74 22.76 -3.12 -18.40
CA PRO A 74 23.85 -2.36 -19.00
C PRO A 74 25.16 -2.73 -18.26
N SER A 75 26.24 -2.97 -19.00
CA SER A 75 27.48 -3.42 -18.39
C SER A 75 28.17 -2.26 -17.66
N ALA A 76 27.95 -2.15 -16.35
CA ALA A 76 28.67 -1.27 -15.43
C ALA A 76 30.15 -1.73 -15.23
N SER A 77 30.86 -1.92 -16.34
CA SER A 77 32.23 -2.45 -16.39
C SER A 77 32.99 -2.00 -17.65
N ALA A 78 32.76 -0.77 -18.12
CA ALA A 78 33.48 -0.21 -19.28
C ALA A 78 33.89 1.29 -19.18
N SER A 79 33.96 1.88 -17.97
CA SER A 79 34.54 3.23 -17.78
C SER A 79 35.38 3.39 -16.49
N ILE A 80 35.72 2.29 -15.80
CA ILE A 80 36.70 2.29 -14.70
C ILE A 80 38.12 2.44 -15.25
N SER A 81 38.49 3.65 -15.72
CA SER A 81 39.90 4.07 -15.91
C SER A 81 40.08 5.55 -16.33
N ARG A 82 39.30 6.49 -15.76
CA ARG A 82 39.73 7.91 -15.74
C ARG A 82 38.94 8.78 -14.74
N LEU A 83 39.38 8.79 -13.47
CA LEU A 83 39.32 9.96 -12.57
C LEU A 83 40.09 9.72 -11.23
N SER A 84 41.27 9.10 -11.29
CA SER A 84 42.19 9.06 -10.14
C SER A 84 42.94 10.40 -10.00
N ALA A 85 42.21 11.48 -9.67
CA ALA A 85 42.77 12.84 -9.71
C ALA A 85 42.16 13.88 -8.75
N SER A 86 41.63 13.50 -7.59
CA SER A 86 41.67 14.35 -6.36
C SER A 86 41.09 13.65 -5.13
N ALA A 87 41.71 12.56 -4.69
CA ALA A 87 41.44 12.01 -3.36
C ALA A 87 42.09 12.89 -2.28
N GLY A 88 41.47 14.03 -1.99
CA GLY A 88 41.53 14.59 -0.64
C GLY A 88 40.66 13.74 0.27
N GLU A 89 41.04 13.56 1.54
CA GLU A 89 40.23 12.85 2.53
C GLU A 89 38.90 13.57 2.75
N ARG A 90 37.88 13.21 1.97
CA ARG A 90 36.49 13.56 2.27
C ARG A 90 36.11 12.72 3.49
N ALA A 91 35.82 13.38 4.61
CA ALA A 91 35.42 12.70 5.83
C ALA A 91 34.25 11.74 5.52
N LYS A 92 34.37 10.48 5.96
CA LYS A 92 33.39 9.43 5.65
C LYS A 92 32.01 9.86 6.18
N ARG A 93 31.05 10.04 5.28
CA ARG A 93 29.68 10.42 5.64
C ARG A 93 29.03 9.21 6.30
N LEU A 94 28.63 9.34 7.55
CA LEU A 94 27.93 8.29 8.28
C LEU A 94 26.42 8.43 8.06
N LEU A 95 25.78 7.31 7.75
CA LEU A 95 24.35 7.24 7.42
C LEU A 95 23.56 6.51 8.51
N ILE A 96 22.30 6.87 8.65
CA ILE A 96 21.33 6.22 9.52
C ILE A 96 20.14 5.82 8.65
N LEU A 97 19.88 4.50 8.62
CA LEU A 97 18.86 3.88 7.79
C LEU A 97 17.60 3.65 8.63
N GLY A 98 16.51 4.32 8.28
CA GLY A 98 15.19 4.12 8.88
C GLY A 98 14.30 3.25 8.01
N LEU A 99 13.57 2.30 8.60
CA LEU A 99 12.77 1.32 7.86
C LEU A 99 11.40 1.06 8.52
N ASN A 100 10.33 1.11 7.72
CA ASN A 100 9.09 0.39 8.00
C ASN A 100 9.16 -0.94 7.26
N LYS A 101 8.96 -2.08 7.94
CA LYS A 101 9.40 -3.38 7.39
C LYS A 101 8.50 -4.55 7.82
N TYR A 102 8.32 -5.52 6.92
CA TYR A 102 7.51 -6.74 7.08
C TYR A 102 5.99 -6.53 7.22
N SER A 103 5.51 -5.43 7.82
CA SER A 103 4.12 -4.95 7.70
C SER A 103 3.81 -4.42 6.30
N HIS A 104 2.57 -3.99 6.06
CA HIS A 104 2.19 -3.21 4.89
C HIS A 104 2.91 -1.85 4.86
N ASP A 105 2.85 -1.16 3.72
CA ASP A 105 3.49 0.14 3.46
C ASP A 105 4.98 0.15 3.84
N ALA A 106 5.71 -0.90 3.42
CA ALA A 106 7.15 -1.00 3.65
C ALA A 106 7.89 0.17 2.98
N ALA A 107 8.75 0.84 3.74
CA ALA A 107 9.35 2.11 3.37
C ALA A 107 10.78 2.25 3.90
N CYS A 108 11.58 3.07 3.23
CA CYS A 108 12.99 3.29 3.53
C CYS A 108 13.32 4.79 3.54
N CYS A 109 14.12 5.22 4.51
CA CYS A 109 14.63 6.57 4.62
C CYS A 109 16.12 6.55 4.98
N ILE A 110 16.90 7.44 4.36
CA ILE A 110 18.29 7.70 4.72
C ILE A 110 18.44 9.14 5.19
N VAL A 111 19.02 9.30 6.38
CA VAL A 111 19.55 10.57 6.89
C VAL A 111 21.03 10.42 7.20
N ASP A 112 21.80 11.51 7.10
CA ASP A 112 23.17 11.51 7.62
C ASP A 112 23.26 12.03 9.07
N THR A 113 24.44 11.90 9.67
CA THR A 113 24.71 12.39 11.03
C THR A 113 24.66 13.92 11.20
N SER A 114 24.49 14.69 10.12
CA SER A 114 24.20 16.14 10.20
C SER A 114 22.71 16.46 10.22
N GLY A 115 21.85 15.45 10.06
CA GLY A 115 20.39 15.61 9.99
C GLY A 115 19.86 15.94 8.60
N ALA A 116 20.67 15.85 7.55
CA ALA A 116 20.19 16.01 6.19
C ALA A 116 19.37 14.78 5.77
N HIS A 117 18.13 15.01 5.30
CA HIS A 117 17.30 14.01 4.63
C HIS A 117 17.85 13.80 3.20
N LEU A 118 18.16 12.55 2.84
CA LEU A 118 18.87 12.23 1.60
C LEU A 118 18.06 11.35 0.65
N TYR A 119 17.28 10.43 1.21
CA TYR A 119 16.42 9.54 0.45
C TYR A 119 15.19 9.18 1.26
N GLY A 120 14.05 9.07 0.57
CA GLY A 120 12.81 8.54 1.10
C GLY A 120 12.05 7.84 -0.01
N GLY A 121 11.64 6.58 0.21
CA GLY A 121 10.98 5.76 -0.81
C GLY A 121 10.12 4.63 -0.24
N GLU A 122 9.14 4.19 -1.02
CA GLU A 122 8.13 3.19 -0.66
C GLU A 122 8.29 1.93 -1.52
N LYS A 123 8.19 0.74 -0.92
CA LYS A 123 8.36 -0.52 -1.65
C LYS A 123 7.32 -0.69 -2.76
N GLU A 124 6.07 -0.25 -2.55
CA GLU A 124 5.02 -0.35 -3.58
C GLU A 124 5.37 0.38 -4.89
N ARG A 125 6.21 1.43 -4.83
CA ARG A 125 6.72 2.13 -6.00
C ARG A 125 7.61 1.20 -6.85
N LEU A 126 8.42 0.35 -6.21
CA LEU A 126 9.36 -0.54 -6.89
C LEU A 126 8.76 -1.90 -7.25
N SER A 127 8.09 -2.57 -6.32
CA SER A 127 7.50 -3.90 -6.56
C SER A 127 6.26 -3.85 -7.44
N ARG A 128 5.67 -2.67 -7.63
CA ARG A 128 4.42 -2.41 -8.36
C ARG A 128 3.19 -3.05 -7.72
N VAL A 129 3.32 -3.62 -6.52
CA VAL A 129 2.24 -4.16 -5.69
C VAL A 129 1.82 -3.08 -4.70
N LYS A 130 0.52 -2.80 -4.59
CA LYS A 130 0.02 -1.80 -3.64
C LYS A 130 0.18 -2.25 -2.19
N HIS A 131 0.53 -1.30 -1.33
CA HIS A 131 0.69 -1.49 0.11
C HIS A 131 1.68 -2.61 0.46
N ASP A 132 2.64 -2.86 -0.42
CA ASP A 132 3.55 -4.00 -0.31
C ASP A 132 4.38 -3.96 0.98
N GLY A 133 4.68 -5.16 1.47
CA GLY A 133 5.35 -5.39 2.72
C GLY A 133 6.54 -6.33 2.59
N GLY A 134 6.84 -7.07 3.66
CA GLY A 134 7.88 -8.10 3.62
C GLY A 134 9.32 -7.58 3.70
N GLU A 135 10.20 -8.16 2.89
CA GLU A 135 11.62 -7.78 2.75
C GLU A 135 11.80 -6.39 2.10
N VAL A 136 12.99 -5.81 2.21
CA VAL A 136 13.30 -4.46 1.69
C VAL A 136 14.69 -4.39 1.02
N ASP A 137 15.27 -5.51 0.60
CA ASP A 137 16.63 -5.54 0.02
C ASP A 137 16.76 -4.73 -1.28
N ASP A 138 15.78 -4.80 -2.16
CA ASP A 138 15.71 -4.03 -3.40
C ASP A 138 15.45 -2.53 -3.17
N LEU A 139 14.56 -2.18 -2.23
CA LEU A 139 14.34 -0.80 -1.82
C LEU A 139 15.59 -0.18 -1.17
N VAL A 140 16.36 -0.96 -0.40
CA VAL A 140 17.60 -0.51 0.24
C VAL A 140 18.77 -0.43 -0.75
N ASP A 141 18.85 -1.32 -1.74
CA ASP A 141 19.83 -1.23 -2.84
C ASP A 141 19.64 0.09 -3.60
N GLN A 142 18.40 0.44 -3.92
CA GLN A 142 18.07 1.73 -4.54
C GLN A 142 18.40 2.92 -3.63
N ALA A 143 18.03 2.85 -2.35
CA ALA A 143 18.27 3.92 -1.38
C ALA A 143 19.77 4.22 -1.21
N LEU A 144 20.63 3.19 -1.15
CA LEU A 144 22.08 3.35 -1.06
C LEU A 144 22.69 3.85 -2.38
N THR A 145 22.17 3.37 -3.51
CA THR A 145 22.60 3.79 -4.85
C THR A 145 22.31 5.27 -5.11
N SER A 146 21.13 5.77 -4.71
CA SER A 146 20.73 7.17 -4.93
C SER A 146 21.59 8.19 -4.19
N VAL A 147 22.23 7.78 -3.08
CA VAL A 147 23.09 8.64 -2.25
C VAL A 147 24.60 8.38 -2.41
N ASP A 148 25.01 7.56 -3.40
CA ASP A 148 26.39 7.13 -3.66
C ASP A 148 27.08 6.51 -2.42
N ALA A 149 26.39 5.53 -1.80
CA ALA A 149 26.84 4.88 -0.57
C ALA A 149 26.71 3.36 -0.60
N THR A 150 27.25 2.72 0.44
CA THR A 150 27.21 1.27 0.66
C THR A 150 26.82 0.95 2.10
N LEU A 151 26.59 -0.33 2.41
CA LEU A 151 26.38 -0.77 3.80
C LEU A 151 27.53 -0.40 4.75
N ASP A 152 28.76 -0.25 4.25
CA ASP A 152 29.90 0.17 5.07
C ASP A 152 29.78 1.62 5.59
N ASP A 153 28.91 2.44 4.97
CA ASP A 153 28.65 3.83 5.34
C ASP A 153 27.49 3.96 6.34
N VAL A 154 26.71 2.90 6.54
CA VAL A 154 25.57 2.85 7.47
C VAL A 154 26.07 2.61 8.90
N ALA A 155 25.98 3.63 9.75
CA ALA A 155 26.37 3.57 11.16
C ALA A 155 25.31 2.89 12.04
N MET A 156 24.04 2.92 11.64
CA MET A 156 22.92 2.36 12.38
C MET A 156 21.72 2.09 11.48
N VAL A 157 20.99 1.02 11.77
CA VAL A 157 19.64 0.77 11.22
C VAL A 157 18.62 0.88 12.34
N VAL A 158 17.52 1.59 12.10
CA VAL A 158 16.38 1.70 13.01
C VAL A 158 15.13 1.27 12.28
N GLN A 159 14.33 0.42 12.91
CA GLN A 159 13.24 -0.30 12.25
C GLN A 159 11.95 -0.21 13.07
N SER A 160 10.80 -0.35 12.41
CA SER A 160 9.51 -0.57 13.07
C SER A 160 8.70 -1.60 12.29
N ASN A 161 7.83 -2.29 13.03
CA ASN A 161 6.81 -3.20 12.54
C ASN A 161 5.76 -3.35 13.65
N HIS A 162 4.56 -2.82 13.46
CA HIS A 162 3.52 -2.88 14.50
C HIS A 162 2.99 -4.30 14.75
N HIS A 163 3.17 -5.27 13.84
CA HIS A 163 2.66 -6.63 14.01
C HIS A 163 3.47 -7.45 15.00
N PHE A 164 4.80 -7.33 15.00
CA PHE A 164 5.70 -8.13 15.82
C PHE A 164 7.10 -7.51 15.93
N ARG A 165 7.76 -7.77 17.07
CA ARG A 165 9.18 -7.48 17.29
C ARG A 165 10.06 -8.08 16.18
N ILE A 166 10.88 -7.24 15.55
CA ILE A 166 11.69 -7.61 14.38
C ILE A 166 12.84 -8.54 14.77
N ALA A 167 13.63 -8.22 15.80
CA ALA A 167 14.80 -9.04 16.12
C ALA A 167 14.46 -10.53 16.41
N PRO A 168 13.43 -10.87 17.22
CA PRO A 168 13.02 -12.27 17.44
C PRO A 168 12.40 -12.95 16.22
N PHE A 169 11.99 -12.19 15.19
CA PHE A 169 11.55 -12.74 13.90
C PHE A 169 12.77 -13.07 13.03
N GLU A 170 13.70 -12.13 12.88
CA GLU A 170 14.92 -12.30 12.07
C GLU A 170 15.82 -13.42 12.59
N ASP A 171 15.90 -13.64 13.91
CA ASP A 171 16.58 -14.80 14.52
C ASP A 171 16.08 -16.16 14.01
N ARG A 172 14.82 -16.22 13.54
CA ARG A 172 14.17 -17.45 13.04
C ARG A 172 14.17 -17.55 11.51
N LEU A 173 14.50 -16.47 10.78
CA LEU A 173 14.49 -16.44 9.32
C LEU A 173 15.42 -17.47 8.65
N PRO A 174 16.67 -17.72 9.10
CA PRO A 174 17.52 -18.74 8.49
C PRO A 174 16.90 -20.14 8.52
N TRP A 175 16.17 -20.47 9.60
CA TRP A 175 15.40 -21.71 9.67
C TRP A 175 14.18 -21.66 8.76
N ALA A 176 13.37 -20.60 8.83
CA ALA A 176 12.13 -20.50 8.06
C ALA A 176 12.37 -20.50 6.53
N VAL A 177 13.40 -19.80 6.04
CA VAL A 177 13.85 -19.85 4.64
C VAL A 177 14.36 -21.24 4.27
N SER A 178 15.08 -21.94 5.16
CA SER A 178 15.52 -23.33 4.90
C SER A 178 14.37 -24.33 4.74
N GLN A 179 13.21 -24.05 5.35
CA GLN A 179 11.99 -24.85 5.22
C GLN A 179 11.09 -24.37 4.06
N GLY A 180 11.46 -23.29 3.36
CA GLY A 180 10.69 -22.71 2.25
C GLY A 180 9.51 -21.84 2.69
N HIS A 181 9.42 -21.41 3.95
CA HIS A 181 8.33 -20.52 4.41
C HIS A 181 8.48 -19.07 3.93
N TYR A 182 9.70 -18.64 3.62
CA TYR A 182 10.01 -17.30 3.08
C TYR A 182 11.03 -17.40 1.94
N PRO A 183 11.01 -16.48 0.97
CA PRO A 183 11.99 -16.45 -0.10
C PRO A 183 13.41 -16.10 0.42
N PRO A 184 14.49 -16.45 -0.30
CA PRO A 184 15.85 -16.19 0.14
C PRO A 184 16.24 -14.72 0.36
N SER A 185 15.51 -13.77 -0.24
CA SER A 185 15.61 -12.32 -0.03
C SER A 185 15.44 -11.92 1.44
N TYR A 186 14.62 -12.64 2.21
CA TYR A 186 14.48 -12.41 3.65
C TYR A 186 15.79 -12.59 4.44
N ILE A 187 16.75 -13.35 3.89
CA ILE A 187 18.10 -13.50 4.46
C ILE A 187 19.19 -12.83 3.60
N ASP A 188 18.84 -11.83 2.80
CA ASP A 188 19.81 -10.97 2.11
C ASP A 188 20.52 -10.00 3.10
N PRO A 189 21.82 -9.70 2.94
CA PRO A 189 22.52 -8.69 3.73
C PRO A 189 21.87 -7.30 3.74
N LEU A 190 21.25 -6.86 2.64
CA LEU A 190 20.49 -5.61 2.54
C LEU A 190 19.13 -5.68 3.24
N ASN A 191 18.72 -6.87 3.69
CA ASN A 191 17.51 -7.07 4.48
C ASN A 191 17.83 -7.23 5.99
N ILE A 192 18.75 -8.12 6.39
CA ILE A 192 19.02 -8.39 7.83
C ILE A 192 20.14 -7.55 8.45
N PHE A 193 20.94 -6.84 7.66
CA PHE A 193 22.01 -5.93 8.13
C PHE A 193 23.00 -6.56 9.11
N ALA A 194 23.48 -7.77 8.79
CA ALA A 194 24.39 -8.52 9.66
C ALA A 194 25.69 -7.74 9.96
N GLY A 195 25.92 -7.45 11.24
CA GLY A 195 27.10 -6.70 11.72
C GLY A 195 26.89 -5.19 11.90
N ILE A 196 25.76 -4.64 11.46
CA ILE A 196 25.40 -3.23 11.68
C ILE A 196 24.58 -3.09 12.97
N PRO A 197 24.78 -2.04 13.79
CA PRO A 197 23.93 -1.79 14.96
C PRO A 197 22.46 -1.60 14.57
N LYS A 198 21.58 -2.45 15.09
CA LYS A 198 20.12 -2.38 14.87
C LYS A 198 19.37 -1.87 16.09
N ARG A 199 18.26 -1.17 15.87
CA ARG A 199 17.29 -0.73 16.89
C ARG A 199 15.86 -0.84 16.38
N GLU A 200 14.92 -0.95 17.31
CA GLU A 200 13.49 -0.90 17.03
C GLU A 200 12.85 0.33 17.74
N VAL A 201 11.74 0.84 17.22
CA VAL A 201 10.93 1.94 17.83
C VAL A 201 9.45 1.54 17.82
N SER A 202 8.68 1.86 18.87
CA SER A 202 7.22 1.61 18.89
C SER A 202 6.48 2.45 17.83
N HIS A 203 5.41 1.89 17.25
CA HIS A 203 4.71 2.43 16.07
C HIS A 203 4.30 3.91 16.23
N HIS A 204 3.50 4.22 17.25
CA HIS A 204 3.05 5.60 17.48
C HIS A 204 4.18 6.57 17.85
N LEU A 205 5.28 6.06 18.43
CA LEU A 205 6.45 6.89 18.73
C LEU A 205 7.27 7.17 17.45
N ALA A 206 7.36 6.22 16.51
CA ALA A 206 7.93 6.46 15.20
C ALA A 206 7.10 7.48 14.40
N HIS A 207 5.75 7.39 14.43
CA HIS A 207 4.85 8.44 13.91
C HIS A 207 5.16 9.81 14.53
N ALA A 208 5.37 9.89 15.85
CA ALA A 208 5.73 11.16 16.47
C ALA A 208 7.11 11.69 16.00
N TRP A 209 8.12 10.82 15.91
CA TRP A 209 9.44 11.20 15.40
C TRP A 209 9.43 11.62 13.93
N SER A 210 8.47 11.14 13.12
CA SER A 210 8.40 11.47 11.70
C SER A 210 8.07 12.94 11.44
N VAL A 211 7.40 13.61 12.39
CA VAL A 211 6.94 15.00 12.23
C VAL A 211 7.68 16.01 13.12
N ILE A 212 8.10 15.61 14.33
CA ILE A 212 8.75 16.51 15.33
C ILE A 212 9.96 17.25 14.76
N THR A 213 10.74 16.57 13.92
CA THR A 213 12.04 17.04 13.44
C THR A 213 11.99 17.86 12.16
N GLN A 214 10.80 17.98 11.54
CA GLN A 214 10.54 18.77 10.33
C GLN A 214 9.41 19.80 10.51
N ALA A 215 8.81 19.87 11.70
CA ALA A 215 7.75 20.82 12.00
C ALA A 215 8.26 22.28 11.89
N PRO A 216 7.52 23.20 11.23
CA PRO A 216 7.91 24.60 11.01
C PRO A 216 7.75 25.48 12.28
N PHE A 217 7.95 24.91 13.45
CA PHE A 217 7.88 25.53 14.77
C PHE A 217 8.66 24.69 15.79
N ASP A 218 9.13 25.30 16.87
CA ASP A 218 10.03 24.63 17.82
C ASP A 218 9.31 23.78 18.88
N GLU A 219 8.03 24.07 19.16
CA GLU A 219 7.24 23.35 20.16
C GLU A 219 5.76 23.28 19.78
N GLY A 220 5.08 22.22 20.25
CA GLY A 220 3.67 22.01 19.98
C GLY A 220 3.13 20.66 20.46
N LEU A 221 1.88 20.40 20.08
CA LEU A 221 1.20 19.11 20.27
C LEU A 221 1.40 18.24 19.02
N VAL A 222 1.78 16.99 19.18
CA VAL A 222 1.67 15.94 18.15
C VAL A 222 0.49 15.06 18.50
N VAL A 223 -0.40 14.76 17.55
CA VAL A 223 -1.47 13.78 17.72
C VAL A 223 -1.34 12.70 16.64
N VAL A 224 -1.21 11.45 17.10
CA VAL A 224 -1.21 10.23 16.29
C VAL A 224 -2.60 9.64 16.33
N MET A 225 -3.27 9.58 15.19
CA MET A 225 -4.58 8.95 15.01
C MET A 225 -4.45 7.88 13.93
N ASP A 226 -4.65 6.62 14.30
CA ASP A 226 -4.31 5.50 13.42
C ASP A 226 -5.38 4.40 13.42
N GLY A 227 -5.21 3.41 12.54
CA GLY A 227 -5.98 2.17 12.56
C GLY A 227 -5.62 1.31 13.77
N MET A 228 -4.33 0.98 13.89
CA MET A 228 -3.77 0.19 14.97
C MET A 228 -2.27 0.48 15.09
N GLY A 229 -1.71 0.34 16.29
CA GLY A 229 -0.27 0.29 16.47
C GLY A 229 0.21 -0.99 17.16
N GLU A 230 1.32 -0.85 17.88
CA GLU A 230 2.06 -1.94 18.52
C GLU A 230 1.27 -2.62 19.64
N SER A 231 1.57 -3.89 19.93
CA SER A 231 0.98 -4.57 21.08
C SER A 231 1.54 -4.03 22.41
N TYR A 232 0.67 -3.68 23.35
CA TYR A 232 1.07 -3.35 24.73
C TYR A 232 1.96 -4.44 25.32
N ARG A 233 1.68 -5.72 24.98
CA ARG A 233 2.47 -6.84 25.47
C ARG A 233 3.90 -6.79 24.96
N TYR A 234 4.13 -6.53 23.67
CA TYR A 234 5.49 -6.49 23.13
C TYR A 234 6.31 -5.35 23.74
N MET A 235 5.70 -4.18 23.95
CA MET A 235 6.34 -3.09 24.69
C MET A 235 6.62 -3.44 26.15
N ALA A 236 5.66 -4.05 26.86
CA ALA A 236 5.83 -4.41 28.28
C ALA A 236 6.85 -5.54 28.51
N ASP A 237 6.81 -6.61 27.71
CA ASP A 237 7.76 -7.73 27.77
C ASP A 237 9.20 -7.30 27.38
N SER A 238 9.33 -6.17 26.67
CA SER A 238 10.59 -5.62 26.16
C SER A 238 11.04 -4.31 26.82
N HIS A 239 10.31 -3.82 27.81
CA HIS A 239 10.54 -2.53 28.46
C HIS A 239 11.95 -2.46 29.07
N SER A 240 12.62 -1.32 28.95
CA SER A 240 14.03 -1.12 29.34
C SER A 240 15.07 -1.98 28.60
N GLN A 241 14.72 -2.69 27.50
CA GLN A 241 15.73 -3.24 26.58
C GLN A 241 16.44 -2.10 25.85
N ALA A 242 17.78 -2.14 25.80
CA ALA A 242 18.56 -1.03 25.28
C ALA A 242 18.39 -0.84 23.76
N GLU A 243 17.87 -1.84 23.06
CA GLU A 243 17.72 -1.93 21.60
C GLU A 243 16.33 -1.51 21.09
N TYR A 244 15.32 -1.39 21.95
CA TYR A 244 13.93 -1.05 21.58
C TYR A 244 13.47 0.20 22.33
N LEU A 245 13.10 1.25 21.61
CA LEU A 245 12.64 2.52 22.17
C LEU A 245 11.10 2.57 22.17
N THR A 246 10.49 2.65 23.35
CA THR A 246 9.03 2.66 23.50
C THR A 246 8.52 3.84 24.30
N ASP A 247 7.23 4.13 24.19
CA ASP A 247 6.50 5.07 25.05
C ASP A 247 6.65 4.77 26.55
N LEU A 248 6.81 3.49 26.93
CA LEU A 248 6.95 3.08 28.33
C LEU A 248 8.28 3.56 28.92
N ASP A 249 9.35 3.58 28.12
CA ASP A 249 10.68 4.04 28.55
C ASP A 249 10.68 5.57 28.75
N LEU A 250 9.90 6.31 27.94
CA LEU A 250 9.67 7.74 28.15
C LEU A 250 8.94 8.02 29.46
N LEU A 251 7.92 7.22 29.81
CA LEU A 251 7.15 7.35 31.06
C LEU A 251 7.98 7.10 32.34
N ASP A 252 8.98 6.22 32.27
CA ASP A 252 9.91 6.00 33.39
C ASP A 252 10.87 7.17 33.59
N SER A 253 11.33 7.79 32.49
CA SER A 253 12.18 8.99 32.54
C SER A 253 11.44 10.25 33.02
N ALA A 254 10.11 10.28 32.94
CA ALA A 254 9.29 11.42 33.32
C ALA A 254 9.27 11.68 34.85
N THR A 255 9.09 12.94 35.25
CA THR A 255 8.88 13.30 36.67
C THR A 255 7.50 12.84 37.15
N SER A 256 7.31 12.80 38.47
CA SER A 256 5.99 12.50 39.05
C SER A 256 4.91 13.53 38.68
N GLU A 257 5.31 14.78 38.45
CA GLU A 257 4.43 15.85 37.97
C GLU A 257 4.02 15.60 36.51
N GLN A 258 4.98 15.32 35.63
CA GLN A 258 4.71 14.95 34.23
C GLN A 258 3.82 13.71 34.13
N ARG A 259 4.08 12.67 34.93
CA ARG A 259 3.21 11.48 35.01
C ARG A 259 1.81 11.77 35.53
N SER A 260 1.65 12.77 36.40
CA SER A 260 0.33 13.18 36.91
C SER A 260 -0.49 14.01 35.91
N ALA A 261 0.16 14.60 34.90
CA ALA A 261 -0.49 15.28 33.79
C ALA A 261 -0.93 14.31 32.66
N PHE A 262 -0.54 13.03 32.72
CA PHE A 262 -0.86 12.04 31.69
C PHE A 262 -2.33 11.61 31.77
N ILE A 263 -3.05 11.68 30.64
CA ILE A 263 -4.51 11.62 30.66
C ILE A 263 -5.07 10.19 30.79
N GLN A 264 -4.38 9.15 30.31
CA GLN A 264 -4.79 7.74 30.44
C GLN A 264 -3.59 6.82 30.69
N ASN A 265 -3.38 6.33 31.92
CA ASN A 265 -2.13 5.62 32.27
C ASN A 265 -2.13 4.14 31.79
N PRO A 266 -1.11 3.66 31.03
CA PRO A 266 -1.06 2.27 30.54
C PRO A 266 -0.97 1.23 31.67
N ARG A 267 -0.50 1.63 32.86
CA ARG A 267 -0.40 0.76 34.04
C ARG A 267 -1.77 0.43 34.68
N GLN A 268 -2.87 0.91 34.11
CA GLN A 268 -4.25 0.64 34.56
C GLN A 268 -4.97 -0.44 33.72
N LEU A 269 -4.30 -1.03 32.72
CA LEU A 269 -4.87 -2.07 31.87
C LEU A 269 -5.15 -3.38 32.63
N LEU A 270 -6.19 -4.11 32.21
CA LEU A 270 -6.62 -5.34 32.87
C LEU A 270 -5.70 -6.52 32.53
N ALA A 271 -5.18 -7.19 33.55
CA ALA A 271 -4.34 -8.37 33.36
C ALA A 271 -5.10 -9.50 32.65
N GLY A 272 -4.55 -9.99 31.52
CA GLY A 272 -5.05 -11.16 30.79
C GLY A 272 -5.76 -10.88 29.46
N LYS A 273 -5.90 -9.62 29.04
CA LYS A 273 -6.40 -9.23 27.70
C LYS A 273 -5.25 -8.79 26.79
N GLY A 274 -5.39 -9.01 25.48
CA GLY A 274 -4.55 -8.38 24.46
C GLY A 274 -4.93 -6.92 24.29
N TYR A 275 -3.95 -6.03 24.13
CA TYR A 275 -4.16 -4.60 23.95
C TYR A 275 -3.20 -4.05 22.89
N ARG A 276 -3.70 -3.12 22.08
CA ARG A 276 -2.92 -2.42 21.05
C ARG A 276 -3.09 -0.91 21.16
N GLU A 277 -2.12 -0.17 20.63
CA GLU A 277 -2.23 1.29 20.47
C GLU A 277 -3.42 1.63 19.54
N ALA A 278 -4.17 2.69 19.87
CA ALA A 278 -5.28 3.20 19.05
C ALA A 278 -5.06 4.67 18.67
N GLU A 279 -4.80 5.54 19.66
CA GLU A 279 -4.41 6.93 19.46
C GLU A 279 -3.36 7.34 20.50
N SER A 280 -2.55 8.34 20.19
CA SER A 280 -1.57 8.90 21.12
C SER A 280 -1.41 10.40 20.90
N ALA A 281 -1.00 11.12 21.94
CA ALA A 281 -0.59 12.51 21.81
C ALA A 281 0.66 12.79 22.66
N TYR A 282 1.50 13.67 22.14
CA TYR A 282 2.78 14.03 22.71
C TYR A 282 2.94 15.55 22.72
N LEU A 283 3.59 16.08 23.74
CA LEU A 283 4.17 17.42 23.68
C LEU A 283 5.62 17.29 23.22
N PHE A 284 6.05 18.16 22.30
CA PHE A 284 7.44 18.21 21.86
C PHE A 284 8.04 19.61 22.01
N SER A 285 9.36 19.64 22.18
CA SER A 285 10.15 20.87 22.10
C SER A 285 11.53 20.56 21.53
N ARG A 286 11.91 21.26 20.45
CA ARG A 286 13.24 21.23 19.83
C ARG A 286 14.25 22.06 20.62
N SER A 287 13.82 23.15 21.25
CA SER A 287 14.64 24.05 22.07
C SER A 287 14.81 23.58 23.52
N SER A 288 15.27 22.33 23.74
CA SER A 288 15.44 21.79 25.09
C SER A 288 16.82 22.09 25.70
N ALA A 289 16.87 22.32 27.02
CA ALA A 289 18.12 22.45 27.77
C ALA A 289 18.99 21.17 27.77
N ALA A 290 18.44 20.04 27.30
CA ALA A 290 19.16 18.78 27.11
C ALA A 290 19.92 18.71 25.76
N GLY A 291 19.78 19.73 24.91
CA GLY A 291 20.56 19.93 23.69
C GLY A 291 19.87 19.51 22.40
N GLY A 292 18.69 18.87 22.42
CA GLY A 292 18.03 18.39 21.20
C GLY A 292 16.52 18.21 21.34
N PRO A 293 15.84 17.63 20.33
CA PRO A 293 14.40 17.38 20.38
C PRO A 293 14.02 16.52 21.59
N THR A 294 12.98 16.95 22.27
CA THR A 294 12.34 16.23 23.37
C THR A 294 10.91 15.91 22.99
N VAL A 295 10.48 14.69 23.32
CA VAL A 295 9.10 14.23 23.16
C VAL A 295 8.62 13.68 24.49
N MET A 296 7.45 14.13 24.94
CA MET A 296 6.83 13.74 26.20
C MET A 296 5.44 13.20 25.91
N PRO A 297 5.15 11.92 26.21
CA PRO A 297 3.79 11.39 26.12
C PRO A 297 2.84 12.21 27.00
N LEU A 298 1.68 12.58 26.45
CA LEU A 298 0.59 13.31 27.12
C LEU A 298 -0.68 12.45 27.25
N PHE A 299 -0.99 11.68 26.22
CA PHE A 299 -2.15 10.79 26.14
C PHE A 299 -1.79 9.56 25.32
N LYS A 300 -2.30 8.39 25.71
CA LYS A 300 -2.17 7.15 24.95
C LYS A 300 -3.34 6.23 25.27
N ARG A 301 -4.17 5.95 24.27
CA ARG A 301 -5.30 5.04 24.42
C ARG A 301 -4.94 3.66 23.90
N TRP A 302 -5.26 2.66 24.72
CA TRP A 302 -5.14 1.25 24.37
C TRP A 302 -6.53 0.69 24.15
N THR A 303 -6.71 -0.03 23.05
CA THR A 303 -7.94 -0.78 22.80
C THR A 303 -7.67 -2.27 22.92
N GLU A 304 -8.70 -3.04 23.30
CA GLU A 304 -8.63 -4.49 23.36
C GLU A 304 -8.47 -5.06 21.95
N GLU A 305 -7.54 -6.01 21.80
CA GLU A 305 -7.31 -6.77 20.58
C GLU A 305 -8.43 -7.81 20.43
N ARG A 306 -9.37 -7.53 19.50
CA ARG A 306 -10.49 -8.43 19.19
C ARG A 306 -10.24 -9.32 17.97
N SER A 307 -9.17 -9.03 17.23
CA SER A 307 -8.72 -9.77 16.05
C SER A 307 -7.97 -11.04 16.49
N PRO A 308 -8.05 -12.16 15.76
CA PRO A 308 -7.17 -13.30 15.98
C PRO A 308 -5.71 -12.86 15.77
N PRO A 309 -4.77 -13.15 16.69
CA PRO A 309 -3.39 -12.68 16.60
C PRO A 309 -2.61 -13.26 15.42
N GLU A 310 -3.14 -14.27 14.73
CA GLU A 310 -2.61 -14.86 13.51
C GLU A 310 -3.03 -14.12 12.22
N LEU A 311 -4.02 -13.21 12.28
CA LEU A 311 -4.56 -12.46 11.15
C LEU A 311 -4.08 -11.00 11.15
N PHE A 312 -2.77 -10.81 10.99
CA PHE A 312 -2.09 -9.51 11.16
C PHE A 312 -2.78 -8.30 10.50
N ASN A 313 -3.21 -8.43 9.23
CA ASN A 313 -3.91 -7.37 8.48
C ASN A 313 -5.44 -7.51 8.44
N HIS A 314 -6.05 -8.56 9.00
CA HIS A 314 -7.48 -8.86 8.80
C HIS A 314 -8.25 -8.89 10.12
N GLY A 315 -9.27 -8.04 10.24
CA GLY A 315 -10.08 -7.90 11.43
C GLY A 315 -9.57 -6.84 12.41
N PHE A 316 -8.57 -6.02 12.04
CA PHE A 316 -8.23 -4.82 12.81
C PHE A 316 -9.33 -3.78 12.71
N GLU A 317 -10.15 -3.81 11.65
CA GLU A 317 -11.34 -2.97 11.52
C GLU A 317 -12.40 -3.22 12.60
N ASN A 318 -12.24 -4.27 13.42
CA ASN A 318 -13.04 -4.56 14.62
C ASN A 318 -12.45 -3.96 15.91
N MET A 319 -11.34 -3.21 15.82
CA MET A 319 -10.78 -2.45 16.94
C MET A 319 -11.61 -1.19 17.19
N GLU A 320 -11.72 -0.79 18.46
CA GLU A 320 -12.36 0.46 18.84
C GLU A 320 -11.37 1.64 18.70
N SER A 321 -10.88 1.91 17.48
CA SER A 321 -10.07 3.10 17.13
C SER A 321 -10.74 3.94 16.04
N MET A 322 -10.40 5.22 15.94
CA MET A 322 -10.97 6.10 14.90
C MET A 322 -10.61 5.64 13.48
N GLY A 323 -9.39 5.14 13.26
CA GLY A 323 -8.98 4.59 11.96
C GLY A 323 -9.67 3.27 11.64
N ALA A 324 -9.75 2.33 12.60
CA ALA A 324 -10.37 1.03 12.40
C ALA A 324 -11.87 1.13 12.04
N VAL A 325 -12.63 2.00 12.70
CA VAL A 325 -14.06 2.21 12.36
C VAL A 325 -14.23 2.79 10.96
N TYR A 326 -13.33 3.68 10.53
CA TYR A 326 -13.34 4.23 9.19
C TYR A 326 -12.99 3.17 8.13
N SER A 327 -11.99 2.33 8.42
CA SER A 327 -11.64 1.15 7.61
C SER A 327 -12.74 0.10 7.55
N ARG A 328 -13.48 -0.14 8.65
CA ARG A 328 -14.66 -1.04 8.67
C ARG A 328 -15.72 -0.59 7.68
N VAL A 329 -15.98 0.71 7.62
CA VAL A 329 -16.91 1.29 6.64
C VAL A 329 -16.33 1.23 5.22
N SER A 330 -15.01 1.34 5.05
CA SER A 330 -14.37 1.07 3.75
C SER A 330 -14.61 -0.38 3.28
N SER A 331 -14.37 -1.37 4.15
CA SER A 331 -14.66 -2.79 3.86
C SER A 331 -16.14 -3.01 3.53
N GLN A 332 -17.04 -2.37 4.28
CA GLN A 332 -18.49 -2.52 4.11
C GLN A 332 -19.02 -1.91 2.80
N ILE A 333 -18.44 -0.83 2.31
CA ILE A 333 -18.87 -0.18 1.06
C ILE A 333 -18.15 -0.77 -0.17
N PHE A 334 -16.85 -1.09 -0.04
CA PHE A 334 -15.98 -1.38 -1.19
C PHE A 334 -15.35 -2.78 -1.20
N GLY A 335 -15.56 -3.60 -0.15
CA GLY A 335 -14.89 -4.89 0.02
C GLY A 335 -13.42 -4.80 0.40
N ASP A 336 -12.91 -3.59 0.67
CA ASP A 336 -11.49 -3.29 0.87
C ASP A 336 -11.34 -2.25 2.00
N TRP A 337 -10.58 -2.60 3.04
CA TRP A 337 -10.36 -1.78 4.23
C TRP A 337 -9.42 -0.59 3.99
N ASN A 338 -8.55 -0.67 2.97
CA ASN A 338 -7.47 0.29 2.73
C ASN A 338 -7.87 1.41 1.76
N VAL A 339 -9.04 1.30 1.11
CA VAL A 339 -9.58 2.35 0.22
C VAL A 339 -10.39 3.43 0.96
N CYS A 340 -10.05 3.75 2.22
CA CYS A 340 -10.63 4.83 3.01
C CYS A 340 -10.76 6.16 2.26
N GLY A 341 -9.81 6.49 1.37
CA GLY A 341 -9.89 7.68 0.51
C GLY A 341 -11.09 7.71 -0.46
N LYS A 342 -11.71 6.55 -0.78
CA LYS A 342 -12.98 6.46 -1.50
C LYS A 342 -14.17 6.83 -0.61
N VAL A 343 -14.19 6.39 0.66
CA VAL A 343 -15.22 6.76 1.65
C VAL A 343 -15.25 8.29 1.80
N MET A 344 -14.08 8.91 1.97
CA MET A 344 -13.94 10.37 2.04
C MET A 344 -14.45 11.08 0.77
N GLY A 345 -14.21 10.50 -0.41
CA GLY A 345 -14.70 11.04 -1.69
C GLY A 345 -16.20 10.84 -1.94
N LEU A 346 -16.81 9.82 -1.34
CA LEU A 346 -18.23 9.49 -1.46
C LEU A 346 -19.10 10.32 -0.48
N ALA A 347 -18.57 10.64 0.71
CA ALA A 347 -19.29 11.35 1.77
C ALA A 347 -20.02 12.66 1.35
N PRO A 348 -19.46 13.55 0.49
CA PRO A 348 -20.15 14.77 0.04
C PRO A 348 -21.46 14.52 -0.71
N TRP A 349 -21.56 13.40 -1.43
CA TRP A 349 -22.69 13.09 -2.32
C TRP A 349 -24.00 12.83 -1.57
N ALA A 350 -23.94 12.49 -0.28
CA ALA A 350 -25.11 12.30 0.57
C ALA A 350 -26.00 13.55 0.66
N LYS A 351 -25.39 14.75 0.66
CA LYS A 351 -26.09 16.04 0.75
C LYS A 351 -26.35 16.69 -0.61
N ALA A 352 -25.72 16.21 -1.68
CA ALA A 352 -25.96 16.65 -3.05
C ALA A 352 -27.32 16.18 -3.63
N GLY A 353 -28.13 15.44 -2.85
CA GLY A 353 -29.39 14.84 -3.29
C GLY A 353 -29.22 13.60 -4.17
N SER A 354 -27.99 13.10 -4.33
CA SER A 354 -27.64 12.00 -5.22
C SER A 354 -27.71 10.61 -4.58
N THR A 355 -28.51 10.44 -3.52
CA THR A 355 -28.64 9.18 -2.77
C THR A 355 -29.42 8.08 -3.52
N GLY A 356 -30.04 8.39 -4.66
CA GLY A 356 -30.82 7.44 -5.45
C GLY A 356 -31.93 6.76 -4.66
N GLU A 357 -32.11 5.45 -4.87
CA GLU A 357 -33.08 4.58 -4.19
C GLU A 357 -32.64 4.19 -2.75
N ALA A 358 -31.84 5.00 -2.07
CA ALA A 358 -31.45 4.76 -0.69
C ALA A 358 -32.66 4.48 0.21
N THR A 359 -32.60 3.36 0.92
CA THR A 359 -33.62 2.91 1.89
C THR A 359 -33.79 3.92 3.02
N ASP A 360 -34.92 3.85 3.73
CA ASP A 360 -35.17 4.77 4.86
C ASP A 360 -34.19 4.56 6.01
N MET A 361 -33.60 3.36 6.14
CA MET A 361 -32.48 3.08 7.04
C MET A 361 -31.23 3.90 6.69
N TRP A 362 -30.83 3.94 5.41
CA TRP A 362 -29.71 4.76 4.96
C TRP A 362 -29.98 6.25 5.18
N LYS A 363 -31.21 6.73 4.94
CA LYS A 363 -31.61 8.11 5.26
C LYS A 363 -31.54 8.40 6.76
N GLY A 364 -31.81 7.42 7.62
CA GLY A 364 -31.66 7.53 9.07
C GLY A 364 -30.25 7.88 9.53
N LEU A 365 -29.20 7.47 8.81
CA LEU A 365 -27.81 7.83 9.12
C LEU A 365 -27.50 9.33 8.91
N LEU A 366 -28.39 10.07 8.24
CA LEU A 366 -28.31 11.53 8.10
C LEU A 366 -28.85 12.28 9.32
N ASP A 367 -29.60 11.61 10.20
CA ASP A 367 -30.09 12.17 11.46
C ASP A 367 -28.95 12.27 12.50
N ASP A 368 -29.01 13.28 13.36
CA ASP A 368 -28.07 13.44 14.45
C ASP A 368 -28.26 12.42 15.58
N GLY A 369 -29.40 11.69 15.61
CA GLY A 369 -29.65 10.59 16.54
C GLY A 369 -28.92 9.27 16.23
N PHE A 370 -28.37 9.08 15.03
CA PHE A 370 -27.62 7.87 14.66
C PHE A 370 -26.12 8.15 14.60
N ARG A 371 -25.33 7.33 15.31
CA ARG A 371 -23.87 7.46 15.44
C ARG A 371 -23.23 6.07 15.33
N LEU A 372 -22.18 5.95 14.52
CA LEU A 372 -21.34 4.75 14.41
C LEU A 372 -20.23 4.79 15.46
N MET A 373 -19.69 5.98 15.74
CA MET A 373 -18.83 6.23 16.89
C MET A 373 -19.05 7.63 17.45
N GLU A 374 -18.99 7.76 18.77
CA GLU A 374 -19.22 9.03 19.48
C GLU A 374 -18.48 9.07 20.82
N GLY A 375 -18.49 10.23 21.47
CA GLY A 375 -17.94 10.43 22.81
C GLY A 375 -16.49 10.93 22.82
N ASN A 376 -15.98 11.19 24.02
CA ASN A 376 -14.67 11.75 24.28
C ASN A 376 -13.63 10.65 24.51
N LEU A 377 -12.56 10.63 23.71
CA LEU A 377 -11.46 9.67 23.82
C LEU A 377 -10.60 9.85 25.08
N LEU A 378 -10.68 11.01 25.75
CA LEU A 378 -9.96 11.30 27.00
C LEU A 378 -10.65 10.76 28.26
N LEU A 379 -11.88 10.24 28.15
CA LEU A 379 -12.61 9.57 29.22
C LEU A 379 -12.53 8.04 29.07
N SER A 380 -12.71 7.31 30.16
CA SER A 380 -12.85 5.86 30.14
C SER A 380 -14.16 5.44 29.44
N LYS A 381 -14.20 4.23 28.89
CA LYS A 381 -15.39 3.69 28.20
C LYS A 381 -16.62 3.61 29.11
N GLU A 382 -16.38 3.32 30.39
CA GLU A 382 -17.35 3.20 31.46
C GLU A 382 -17.89 4.57 31.92
N GLU A 383 -17.12 5.65 31.74
CA GLU A 383 -17.53 7.00 32.08
C GLU A 383 -18.65 7.51 31.16
N GLN A 384 -19.49 8.40 31.70
CA GLN A 384 -20.58 9.00 30.93
C GLN A 384 -20.00 9.95 29.88
N GLY A 385 -20.27 9.66 28.60
CA GLY A 385 -19.74 10.42 27.47
C GLY A 385 -18.35 9.99 27.00
N GLY A 386 -17.79 8.90 27.53
CA GLY A 386 -16.56 8.30 26.98
C GLY A 386 -16.75 7.68 25.61
N PHE A 387 -15.66 7.58 24.85
CA PHE A 387 -15.69 7.13 23.45
C PHE A 387 -16.23 5.70 23.29
N ARG A 388 -17.15 5.52 22.34
CA ARG A 388 -17.85 4.26 22.05
C ARG A 388 -18.06 4.10 20.55
N VAL A 389 -18.02 2.84 20.12
CA VAL A 389 -18.41 2.40 18.77
C VAL A 389 -19.71 1.61 18.89
N ASN A 390 -20.64 1.88 17.99
CA ASN A 390 -21.95 1.25 17.93
C ASN A 390 -21.88 0.02 17.03
N TRP A 391 -21.31 -1.06 17.57
CA TRP A 391 -21.12 -2.33 16.85
C TRP A 391 -22.45 -2.95 16.40
N ASP A 392 -23.46 -2.98 17.28
CA ASP A 392 -24.82 -3.44 16.95
C ASP A 392 -25.38 -2.75 15.68
N LEU A 393 -25.16 -1.43 15.53
CA LEU A 393 -25.56 -0.69 14.32
C LEU A 393 -24.70 -1.08 13.11
N LEU A 394 -23.37 -1.10 13.23
CA LEU A 394 -22.46 -1.49 12.14
C LEU A 394 -22.75 -2.91 11.60
N GLU A 395 -23.04 -3.86 12.49
CA GLU A 395 -23.41 -5.25 12.16
C GLU A 395 -24.82 -5.35 11.56
N SER A 396 -25.76 -4.46 11.94
CA SER A 396 -27.10 -4.43 11.36
C SER A 396 -27.19 -3.81 9.97
N LEU A 397 -26.15 -3.06 9.54
CA LEU A 397 -26.11 -2.39 8.25
C LEU A 397 -25.68 -3.38 7.14
N PRO A 398 -26.28 -3.33 5.94
CA PRO A 398 -25.94 -4.23 4.85
C PRO A 398 -24.44 -4.24 4.50
N HIS A 399 -23.93 -5.42 4.16
CA HIS A 399 -22.57 -5.66 3.69
C HIS A 399 -22.51 -5.92 2.16
N ASP A 400 -23.48 -5.39 1.41
CA ASP A 400 -23.62 -5.57 -0.05
C ASP A 400 -22.56 -4.77 -0.85
N CYS A 401 -21.27 -5.03 -0.66
CA CYS A 401 -20.19 -4.38 -1.40
C CYS A 401 -20.09 -4.80 -2.89
N LEU A 402 -21.02 -5.64 -3.38
CA LEU A 402 -21.01 -6.34 -4.68
C LEU A 402 -21.49 -5.48 -5.87
N GLY A 403 -21.35 -4.17 -5.75
CA GLY A 403 -22.10 -3.18 -6.52
C GLY A 403 -21.40 -2.64 -7.78
N THR A 404 -22.19 -1.91 -8.58
CA THR A 404 -21.69 -0.98 -9.60
C THR A 404 -21.68 0.44 -9.07
N ASP A 405 -21.13 1.41 -9.81
CA ASP A 405 -21.18 2.85 -9.46
C ASP A 405 -22.57 3.34 -8.95
N PRO A 406 -23.70 3.01 -9.60
CA PRO A 406 -25.04 3.33 -9.08
C PRO A 406 -25.35 2.75 -7.69
N THR A 407 -24.78 1.59 -7.36
CA THR A 407 -24.92 0.94 -6.04
C THR A 407 -24.11 1.67 -4.97
N PHE A 408 -22.87 2.08 -5.25
CA PHE A 408 -22.03 2.82 -4.28
C PHE A 408 -22.69 4.13 -3.84
N MET A 409 -23.42 4.81 -4.72
CA MET A 409 -24.16 6.03 -4.39
C MET A 409 -25.22 5.83 -3.29
N SER A 410 -25.78 4.62 -3.15
CA SER A 410 -26.73 4.31 -2.06
C SER A 410 -26.07 4.29 -0.67
N PHE A 411 -24.76 4.02 -0.60
CA PHE A 411 -23.94 4.06 0.62
C PHE A 411 -23.42 5.46 0.97
N ALA A 412 -23.69 6.49 0.17
CA ALA A 412 -23.24 7.85 0.47
C ALA A 412 -23.65 8.35 1.88
N PRO A 413 -24.87 8.06 2.41
CA PRO A 413 -25.22 8.38 3.80
C PRO A 413 -24.34 7.69 4.85
N LEU A 414 -23.87 6.47 4.60
CA LEU A 414 -22.95 5.74 5.49
C LEU A 414 -21.56 6.40 5.49
N ALA A 415 -21.04 6.70 4.30
CA ALA A 415 -19.79 7.44 4.14
C ALA A 415 -19.86 8.82 4.81
N TRP A 416 -20.98 9.53 4.68
CA TRP A 416 -21.21 10.82 5.34
C TRP A 416 -21.26 10.69 6.86
N ARG A 417 -21.95 9.67 7.38
CA ARG A 417 -22.06 9.41 8.83
C ARG A 417 -20.70 9.12 9.45
N VAL A 418 -19.90 8.21 8.88
CA VAL A 418 -18.58 7.88 9.44
C VAL A 418 -17.60 9.05 9.34
N GLN A 419 -17.64 9.82 8.24
CA GLN A 419 -16.87 11.05 8.10
C GLN A 419 -17.25 12.06 9.18
N ARG A 420 -18.55 12.25 9.45
CA ARG A 420 -19.03 13.21 10.44
C ARG A 420 -18.74 12.77 11.88
N ASP A 421 -18.81 11.47 12.16
CA ASP A 421 -18.40 10.90 13.46
C ASP A 421 -16.89 11.08 13.69
N LEU A 422 -16.06 10.75 12.69
CA LEU A 422 -14.61 10.91 12.75
C LEU A 422 -14.24 12.37 13.05
N GLU A 423 -14.83 13.30 12.31
CA GLU A 423 -14.63 14.73 12.54
C GLU A 423 -14.98 15.14 13.96
N ASN A 424 -16.13 14.73 14.48
CA ASN A 424 -16.56 15.17 15.81
C ASN A 424 -15.68 14.57 16.92
N ALA A 425 -15.29 13.29 16.81
CA ALA A 425 -14.44 12.61 17.77
C ALA A 425 -13.02 13.20 17.79
N ALA A 426 -12.40 13.38 16.62
CA ALA A 426 -11.07 13.98 16.49
C ALA A 426 -11.05 15.45 16.91
N MET A 427 -12.05 16.24 16.53
CA MET A 427 -12.15 17.65 16.95
C MET A 427 -12.29 17.79 18.47
N THR A 428 -13.10 16.93 19.10
CA THR A 428 -13.24 16.91 20.58
C THR A 428 -11.92 16.56 21.27
N LEU A 429 -11.24 15.50 20.80
CA LEU A 429 -9.95 15.07 21.32
C LEU A 429 -8.91 16.21 21.24
N ILE A 430 -8.74 16.80 20.05
CA ILE A 430 -7.70 17.80 19.80
C ILE A 430 -8.01 19.11 20.55
N GLN A 431 -9.28 19.54 20.60
CA GLN A 431 -9.69 20.73 21.35
C GLN A 431 -9.40 20.57 22.86
N GLU A 432 -9.76 19.44 23.48
CA GLU A 432 -9.47 19.23 24.90
C GLU A 432 -7.96 19.09 25.18
N LEU A 433 -7.20 18.44 24.29
CA LEU A 433 -5.74 18.40 24.40
C LEU A 433 -5.14 19.82 24.32
N LYS A 434 -5.66 20.67 23.44
CA LYS A 434 -5.26 22.09 23.33
C LYS A 434 -5.57 22.86 24.61
N GLU A 435 -6.78 22.75 25.13
CA GLU A 435 -7.22 23.46 26.35
C GLU A 435 -6.42 23.02 27.59
N ARG A 436 -6.13 21.73 27.72
CA ARG A 436 -5.36 21.17 28.85
C ARG A 436 -3.88 21.57 28.83
N THR A 437 -3.31 21.81 27.64
CA THR A 437 -1.86 22.08 27.47
C THR A 437 -1.52 23.54 27.22
N GLY A 438 -2.46 24.33 26.69
CA GLY A 438 -2.19 25.65 26.14
C GLY A 438 -1.38 25.63 24.83
N ALA A 439 -1.26 24.46 24.17
CA ALA A 439 -0.46 24.33 22.96
C ALA A 439 -0.97 25.24 21.82
N ARG A 440 -0.04 25.99 21.22
CA ARG A 440 -0.34 26.95 20.14
C ARG A 440 -0.18 26.36 18.73
N ASN A 441 0.62 25.31 18.58
CA ASN A 441 0.89 24.62 17.32
C ASN A 441 0.52 23.14 17.39
N LEU A 442 0.13 22.56 16.26
CA LEU A 442 -0.34 21.17 16.12
C LEU A 442 0.37 20.44 14.96
N CYS A 443 0.79 19.20 15.21
CA CYS A 443 1.21 18.24 14.21
C CYS A 443 0.22 17.05 14.17
N LEU A 444 -0.13 16.58 12.97
CA LEU A 444 -1.02 15.42 12.76
C LEU A 444 -0.30 14.32 11.97
N VAL A 445 -0.37 13.09 12.46
CA VAL A 445 0.25 11.86 11.90
C VAL A 445 -0.60 10.62 12.24
N GLY A 446 -0.23 9.46 11.69
CA GLY A 446 -1.05 8.24 11.64
C GLY A 446 -2.01 8.26 10.44
N GLY A 447 -2.49 7.10 10.00
CA GLY A 447 -3.27 6.97 8.76
C GLY A 447 -4.51 7.87 8.67
N VAL A 448 -5.11 8.25 9.80
CA VAL A 448 -6.27 9.17 9.85
C VAL A 448 -5.89 10.59 9.39
N ALA A 449 -4.64 11.02 9.56
CA ALA A 449 -4.15 12.32 9.12
C ALA A 449 -4.08 12.47 7.57
N LEU A 450 -4.32 11.40 6.80
CA LEU A 450 -4.58 11.48 5.35
C LEU A 450 -5.97 12.04 5.01
N ASN A 451 -6.87 12.18 5.99
CA ASN A 451 -8.22 12.72 5.81
C ASN A 451 -8.20 14.26 5.68
N SER A 452 -8.11 14.75 4.44
CA SER A 452 -7.96 16.18 4.16
C SER A 452 -9.18 17.02 4.54
N VAL A 453 -10.36 16.41 4.62
CA VAL A 453 -11.61 17.07 5.06
C VAL A 453 -11.54 17.38 6.55
N LEU A 454 -11.14 16.39 7.37
CA LEU A 454 -10.84 16.56 8.79
C LEU A 454 -9.74 17.61 9.01
N ASN A 455 -8.60 17.50 8.30
CA ASN A 455 -7.49 18.45 8.44
C ASN A 455 -7.92 19.89 8.14
N GLY A 456 -8.70 20.10 7.08
CA GLY A 456 -9.25 21.43 6.76
C GLY A 456 -10.20 21.95 7.83
N ARG A 457 -11.02 21.07 8.42
CA ARG A 457 -11.89 21.43 9.56
C ARG A 457 -11.06 21.85 10.78
N ILE A 458 -10.03 21.08 11.13
CA ILE A 458 -9.10 21.38 12.23
C ILE A 458 -8.44 22.76 12.06
N CYS A 459 -7.93 23.05 10.86
CA CYS A 459 -7.26 24.32 10.57
C CYS A 459 -8.18 25.53 10.76
N ARG A 460 -9.45 25.43 10.33
CA ARG A 460 -10.43 26.53 10.41
C ARG A 460 -11.05 26.70 11.80
N GLU A 461 -11.41 25.61 12.47
CA GLU A 461 -12.27 25.65 13.65
C GLU A 461 -11.50 25.61 14.98
N LEU A 462 -10.33 24.96 15.06
CA LEU A 462 -9.62 24.79 16.36
C LEU A 462 -8.67 25.94 16.72
N GLY A 463 -8.42 26.89 15.81
CA GLY A 463 -7.69 28.14 16.09
C GLY A 463 -6.29 27.95 16.66
N PHE A 464 -5.54 26.95 16.17
CA PHE A 464 -4.08 26.89 16.38
C PHE A 464 -3.40 27.98 15.53
N ASP A 465 -2.25 28.47 15.96
CA ASP A 465 -1.45 29.41 15.16
C ASP A 465 -0.90 28.73 13.90
N ARG A 466 -0.47 27.46 14.05
CA ARG A 466 0.07 26.62 12.99
C ARG A 466 -0.41 25.19 13.14
N VAL A 467 -0.89 24.62 12.03
CA VAL A 467 -1.16 23.19 11.89
C VAL A 467 -0.22 22.67 10.81
N PHE A 468 0.46 21.56 11.10
CA PHE A 468 1.37 20.90 10.17
C PHE A 468 0.98 19.43 9.99
N ILE A 469 0.90 19.01 8.74
CA ILE A 469 0.70 17.62 8.33
C ILE A 469 1.84 17.36 7.34
N PRO A 470 2.74 16.39 7.59
CA PRO A 470 3.83 16.05 6.66
C PRO A 470 3.27 15.47 5.36
N PRO A 471 4.09 15.35 4.28
CA PRO A 471 3.65 14.74 3.02
C PRO A 471 3.37 13.23 3.15
N PHE A 472 4.04 12.57 4.09
CA PHE A 472 3.91 11.16 4.44
C PHE A 472 3.37 10.99 5.89
N PRO A 473 2.11 11.31 6.19
CA PRO A 473 1.61 11.23 7.56
C PRO A 473 1.18 9.81 7.98
N GLY A 474 1.07 8.86 7.06
CA GLY A 474 0.73 7.46 7.33
C GLY A 474 1.94 6.57 7.62
N ASP A 475 1.76 5.26 7.54
CA ASP A 475 2.78 4.26 7.84
C ASP A 475 4.01 4.34 6.93
N GLU A 476 3.86 4.91 5.73
CA GLU A 476 4.98 5.24 4.87
C GLU A 476 5.98 6.21 5.55
N GLY A 477 5.49 7.11 6.42
CA GLY A 477 6.30 8.05 7.20
C GLY A 477 7.08 7.44 8.37
N ILE A 478 6.78 6.19 8.76
CA ILE A 478 7.45 5.50 9.87
C ILE A 478 8.95 5.34 9.61
N ALA A 479 9.35 5.09 8.36
CA ALA A 479 10.75 4.98 7.98
C ALA A 479 11.55 6.26 8.30
N PHE A 480 11.00 7.44 7.99
CA PHE A 480 11.60 8.73 8.36
C PHE A 480 11.61 8.92 9.88
N GLY A 481 10.54 8.54 10.59
CA GLY A 481 10.50 8.54 12.05
C GLY A 481 11.58 7.69 12.71
N CYS A 482 11.81 6.47 12.21
CA CYS A 482 12.89 5.59 12.63
C CYS A 482 14.27 6.21 12.39
N ALA A 483 14.52 6.78 11.21
CA ALA A 483 15.78 7.44 10.88
C ALA A 483 16.08 8.59 11.86
N MET A 484 15.09 9.44 12.16
CA MET A 484 15.24 10.59 13.05
C MET A 484 15.37 10.19 14.53
N ALA A 485 14.67 9.14 14.98
CA ALA A 485 14.89 8.55 16.30
C ALA A 485 16.32 7.98 16.43
N GLY A 486 16.83 7.35 15.37
CA GLY A 486 18.21 6.87 15.25
C GLY A 486 19.23 7.98 15.33
N LEU A 487 19.03 9.08 14.61
CA LEU A 487 19.88 10.26 14.64
C LEU A 487 19.96 10.87 16.04
N HIS A 488 18.80 11.11 16.66
CA HIS A 488 18.73 11.61 18.03
C HIS A 488 19.45 10.68 19.03
N HIS A 489 19.36 9.35 18.84
CA HIS A 489 20.10 8.39 19.65
C HIS A 489 21.63 8.45 19.40
N PHE A 490 22.05 8.46 18.13
CA PHE A 490 23.45 8.47 17.71
C PHE A 490 24.19 9.67 18.31
N ILE A 491 23.63 10.86 18.11
CA ILE A 491 24.15 12.12 18.62
C ILE A 491 24.27 12.08 20.16
N ARG A 492 23.25 11.59 20.88
CA ARG A 492 23.28 11.54 22.36
C ARG A 492 24.25 10.52 22.95
N LYS A 493 24.83 9.63 22.13
CA LYS A 493 25.94 8.76 22.55
C LYS A 493 27.31 9.39 22.38
N GLN A 494 27.43 10.52 21.69
CA GLN A 494 28.69 11.27 21.61
C GLN A 494 29.03 11.94 22.96
N PRO A 495 30.32 12.25 23.22
CA PRO A 495 30.72 13.05 24.37
C PRO A 495 29.94 14.37 24.42
N ALA A 496 29.53 14.83 25.61
CA ALA A 496 28.56 15.91 25.75
C ALA A 496 28.92 17.24 25.03
N GLU A 497 30.21 17.53 24.84
CA GLU A 497 30.67 18.71 24.07
C GLU A 497 30.54 18.49 22.55
N ALA A 498 30.87 17.28 22.06
CA ALA A 498 30.68 16.90 20.66
C ALA A 498 29.19 16.75 20.31
N ALA A 499 28.40 16.11 21.17
CA ALA A 499 26.95 16.02 21.02
C ALA A 499 26.28 17.40 20.97
N ARG A 500 26.72 18.37 21.80
CA ARG A 500 26.22 19.75 21.75
C ARG A 500 26.65 20.48 20.48
N ALA A 501 27.92 20.39 20.10
CA ALA A 501 28.40 21.02 18.86
C ALA A 501 27.70 20.42 17.62
N GLU A 502 27.50 19.10 17.58
CA GLU A 502 26.68 18.45 16.56
C GLU A 502 25.23 18.92 16.63
N LEU A 503 24.58 19.00 17.79
CA LEU A 503 23.19 19.49 17.86
C LEU A 503 23.01 20.96 17.46
N GLU A 504 23.99 21.81 17.80
CA GLU A 504 24.03 23.23 17.43
C GLU A 504 24.35 23.45 15.94
N THR A 505 24.92 22.46 15.24
CA THR A 505 25.28 22.54 13.81
C THR A 505 24.46 21.63 12.90
N SER A 506 23.85 20.58 13.45
CA SER A 506 22.96 19.66 12.75
C SER A 506 21.66 20.37 12.45
N SER A 507 21.27 20.34 11.18
CA SER A 507 19.93 20.76 10.79
C SER A 507 18.94 19.65 11.16
N VAL A 508 18.61 19.52 12.45
CA VAL A 508 17.33 18.89 12.86
C VAL A 508 16.23 19.86 12.44
N ALA A 509 15.91 19.78 11.15
CA ALA A 509 15.50 20.93 10.36
C ALA A 509 14.21 21.58 10.87
N GLY A 510 14.28 22.86 11.28
CA GLY A 510 13.09 23.66 11.61
C GLY A 510 12.21 24.03 10.42
N HIS A 511 12.26 23.20 9.37
CA HIS A 511 11.66 23.38 8.06
C HIS A 511 11.16 22.01 7.58
N PRO A 512 10.00 21.95 6.90
CA PRO A 512 9.51 20.72 6.29
C PRO A 512 10.54 20.13 5.33
N VAL A 513 10.67 18.80 5.30
CA VAL A 513 11.56 18.17 4.31
C VAL A 513 10.90 18.21 2.93
N THR A 514 11.75 18.16 1.90
CA THR A 514 11.25 17.90 0.53
C THR A 514 10.61 16.50 0.47
N PRO A 515 9.42 16.34 -0.14
CA PRO A 515 8.86 15.03 -0.45
C PRO A 515 9.55 14.37 -1.64
N TYR A 516 10.32 15.12 -2.44
CA TYR A 516 10.89 14.69 -3.72
C TYR A 516 12.25 13.99 -3.59
N SER A 517 12.43 13.24 -2.50
CA SER A 517 13.66 12.54 -2.12
C SER A 517 13.74 11.10 -2.65
N GLY A 518 12.82 10.67 -3.51
CA GLY A 518 12.90 9.39 -4.21
C GLY A 518 14.01 9.36 -5.27
N TYR A 519 14.11 8.26 -6.02
CA TYR A 519 15.18 8.12 -7.02
C TYR A 519 14.96 9.08 -8.22
N ASP A 520 16.00 9.83 -8.59
CA ASP A 520 15.96 10.75 -9.73
C ASP A 520 16.50 10.09 -11.00
N TYR A 521 15.60 9.47 -11.77
CA TYR A 521 15.92 8.90 -13.08
C TYR A 521 16.19 9.98 -14.14
N THR A 522 15.80 11.24 -13.92
CA THR A 522 16.10 12.34 -14.87
C THR A 522 17.54 12.83 -14.75
N ALA A 523 18.21 12.54 -13.63
CA ALA A 523 19.64 12.73 -13.44
C ALA A 523 20.52 11.66 -14.14
N ASP A 524 19.93 10.60 -14.72
CA ASP A 524 20.61 9.60 -15.56
C ASP A 524 20.10 9.61 -17.02
N PRO A 525 20.61 10.51 -17.88
CA PRO A 525 20.24 10.55 -19.29
C PRO A 525 20.60 9.28 -20.08
N GLU A 526 21.65 8.55 -19.68
CA GLU A 526 22.09 7.34 -20.40
C GLU A 526 21.13 6.16 -20.11
N GLY A 527 20.73 5.99 -18.84
CA GLY A 527 19.68 5.06 -18.45
C GLY A 527 18.32 5.41 -19.07
N MET A 528 17.95 6.69 -19.08
CA MET A 528 16.73 7.18 -19.73
C MET A 528 16.73 6.87 -21.24
N ASP A 529 17.80 7.21 -21.97
CA ASP A 529 17.91 6.93 -23.41
C ASP A 529 17.90 5.42 -23.72
N ALA A 530 18.50 4.59 -22.86
CA ALA A 530 18.46 3.14 -23.00
C ALA A 530 17.03 2.59 -22.91
N VAL A 531 16.23 3.06 -21.94
CA VAL A 531 14.82 2.66 -21.83
C VAL A 531 14.01 3.20 -23.02
N LEU A 532 14.24 4.44 -23.47
CA LEU A 532 13.55 5.01 -24.64
C LEU A 532 13.86 4.21 -25.93
N ASP A 533 15.08 3.69 -26.09
CA ASP A 533 15.45 2.85 -27.24
C ASP A 533 14.70 1.50 -27.26
N GLU A 534 14.40 0.91 -26.09
CA GLU A 534 13.57 -0.31 -26.02
C GLU A 534 12.15 -0.08 -26.58
N TYR A 535 11.59 1.12 -26.38
CA TYR A 535 10.23 1.48 -26.81
C TYR A 535 10.17 2.21 -28.16
N LYS A 536 11.29 2.50 -28.83
CA LYS A 536 11.38 3.34 -30.06
C LYS A 536 10.44 2.98 -31.22
N HIS A 537 9.98 1.73 -31.29
CA HIS A 537 9.02 1.27 -32.31
C HIS A 537 7.57 1.71 -32.03
N TRP A 538 7.29 2.17 -30.81
CA TRP A 538 5.97 2.55 -30.29
C TRP A 538 5.85 4.05 -30.00
N ILE A 539 6.99 4.75 -29.82
CA ILE A 539 7.04 6.16 -29.44
C ILE A 539 7.86 7.01 -30.42
N VAL A 540 7.55 8.31 -30.45
CA VAL A 540 8.40 9.37 -31.00
C VAL A 540 8.88 10.21 -29.83
N THR A 541 10.17 10.53 -29.80
CA THR A 541 10.82 11.30 -28.74
C THR A 541 11.42 12.58 -29.30
N GLN A 542 11.26 13.69 -28.58
CA GLN A 542 11.91 14.96 -28.90
C GLN A 542 12.41 15.63 -27.61
N ARG A 543 13.68 16.03 -27.59
CA ARG A 543 14.28 16.79 -26.48
C ARG A 543 14.02 18.29 -26.68
N TYR A 544 13.81 18.98 -25.57
CA TYR A 544 13.51 20.41 -25.51
C TYR A 544 14.37 21.08 -24.43
N THR A 545 14.63 22.38 -24.55
CA THR A 545 15.10 23.14 -23.39
C THR A 545 14.00 23.26 -22.35
N GLU A 546 14.39 23.50 -21.09
CA GLU A 546 13.47 23.70 -19.97
C GLU A 546 12.41 24.80 -20.24
N SER A 547 12.80 25.89 -20.91
CA SER A 547 11.86 26.95 -21.31
C SER A 547 10.87 26.51 -22.39
N GLU A 548 11.30 25.64 -23.31
CA GLU A 548 10.44 25.13 -24.38
C GLU A 548 9.49 24.05 -23.85
N ILE A 549 9.97 23.09 -23.05
CA ILE A 549 9.11 22.02 -22.49
C ILE A 549 8.00 22.60 -21.59
N VAL A 550 8.30 23.66 -20.83
CA VAL A 550 7.30 24.43 -20.06
C VAL A 550 6.29 25.13 -20.98
N ALA A 551 6.74 25.76 -22.06
CA ALA A 551 5.86 26.46 -23.00
C ALA A 551 4.93 25.50 -23.76
N GLU A 552 5.49 24.42 -24.33
CA GLU A 552 4.73 23.41 -25.07
C GLU A 552 3.77 22.65 -24.15
N THR A 553 4.20 22.25 -22.94
CA THR A 553 3.31 21.57 -21.98
C THR A 553 2.17 22.47 -21.51
N ALA A 554 2.44 23.75 -21.24
CA ALA A 554 1.40 24.72 -20.89
C ALA A 554 0.40 24.93 -22.05
N GLN A 555 0.88 24.92 -23.30
CA GLN A 555 0.03 25.03 -24.49
C GLN A 555 -0.83 23.78 -24.68
N LEU A 556 -0.26 22.58 -24.58
CA LEU A 556 -1.00 21.30 -24.62
C LEU A 556 -2.12 21.27 -23.57
N LEU A 557 -1.82 21.67 -22.33
CA LEU A 557 -2.83 21.78 -21.27
C LEU A 557 -3.88 22.86 -21.60
N ALA A 558 -3.48 24.01 -22.14
CA ALA A 558 -4.42 25.08 -22.53
C ALA A 558 -5.34 24.68 -23.70
N ASP A 559 -4.90 23.76 -24.55
CA ASP A 559 -5.68 23.13 -25.63
C ASP A 559 -6.51 21.91 -25.14
N GLY A 560 -6.58 21.68 -23.83
CA GLY A 560 -7.40 20.65 -23.20
C GLY A 560 -6.83 19.24 -23.30
N LYS A 561 -5.54 19.08 -23.61
CA LYS A 561 -4.86 17.78 -23.62
C LYS A 561 -4.54 17.32 -22.20
N VAL A 562 -4.54 16.01 -22.00
CA VAL A 562 -4.04 15.37 -20.76
C VAL A 562 -2.57 15.03 -20.96
N VAL A 563 -1.72 15.43 -20.01
CA VAL A 563 -0.26 15.24 -20.09
C VAL A 563 0.20 14.41 -18.90
N ALA A 564 0.96 13.35 -19.13
CA ALA A 564 1.72 12.68 -18.07
C ALA A 564 3.06 13.39 -17.87
N TRP A 565 3.47 13.52 -16.61
CA TRP A 565 4.54 14.40 -16.18
C TRP A 565 5.43 13.68 -15.17
N PHE A 566 6.65 13.36 -15.60
CA PHE A 566 7.66 12.60 -14.87
C PHE A 566 8.92 13.46 -14.75
N GLN A 567 9.25 13.92 -13.54
CA GLN A 567 10.36 14.83 -13.26
C GLN A 567 11.07 14.47 -11.96
N GLY A 568 12.39 14.61 -11.92
CA GLY A 568 13.19 14.54 -10.68
C GLY A 568 13.03 13.26 -9.85
N GLY A 569 13.46 13.35 -8.58
CA GLY A 569 13.22 12.34 -7.55
C GLY A 569 11.72 12.12 -7.31
N ALA A 570 11.29 10.87 -7.12
CA ALA A 570 9.88 10.54 -6.88
C ALA A 570 9.34 11.18 -5.59
N GLU A 571 8.02 11.38 -5.51
CA GLU A 571 7.36 11.83 -4.28
C GLU A 571 7.24 10.67 -3.28
N MET A 572 7.62 10.93 -2.04
CA MET A 572 7.26 10.08 -0.90
C MET A 572 5.91 10.50 -0.31
N GLY A 573 5.02 9.54 -0.13
CA GLY A 573 3.63 9.73 0.30
C GLY A 573 2.62 9.31 -0.78
N PRO A 574 1.34 9.10 -0.42
CA PRO A 574 0.30 8.57 -1.32
C PRO A 574 -0.25 9.60 -2.33
N ARG A 575 0.43 10.74 -2.51
CA ARG A 575 -0.03 11.88 -3.33
C ARG A 575 1.06 12.23 -4.35
N ALA A 576 0.70 12.29 -5.63
CA ALA A 576 1.54 12.97 -6.60
C ALA A 576 1.43 14.49 -6.42
N LEU A 577 2.57 15.17 -6.41
CA LEU A 577 2.76 16.57 -6.09
C LEU A 577 3.49 17.32 -7.23
N GLY A 578 3.56 16.71 -8.42
CA GLY A 578 4.12 17.33 -9.62
C GLY A 578 5.36 16.63 -10.16
N HIS A 579 5.72 15.44 -9.67
CA HIS A 579 6.90 14.68 -10.11
C HIS A 579 6.52 13.32 -10.74
N ARG A 580 5.41 12.70 -10.33
CA ARG A 580 4.80 11.53 -10.98
C ARG A 580 3.30 11.78 -11.17
N SER A 581 2.99 12.77 -12.02
CA SER A 581 1.64 13.35 -12.15
C SER A 581 0.99 13.12 -13.52
N ILE A 582 -0.34 13.06 -13.54
CA ILE A 582 -1.15 13.30 -14.73
C ILE A 582 -1.82 14.67 -14.56
N LEU A 583 -1.60 15.53 -15.53
CA LEU A 583 -2.01 16.93 -15.56
C LEU A 583 -3.11 17.16 -16.61
N ALA A 584 -4.08 18.02 -16.30
CA ALA A 584 -5.16 18.38 -17.23
C ALA A 584 -5.74 19.78 -16.98
N ASP A 585 -6.51 20.28 -17.95
CA ASP A 585 -7.19 21.59 -17.88
C ASP A 585 -8.36 21.58 -16.86
N PRO A 586 -8.34 22.43 -15.82
CA PRO A 586 -9.42 22.50 -14.83
C PRO A 586 -10.71 23.15 -15.36
N ARG A 587 -10.64 23.88 -16.47
CA ARG A 587 -11.77 24.64 -17.05
C ARG A 587 -12.80 23.73 -17.73
N ASN A 588 -12.38 22.55 -18.20
CA ASN A 588 -13.27 21.65 -18.92
C ASN A 588 -14.12 20.80 -17.97
N LYS A 589 -15.42 21.10 -17.90
CA LYS A 589 -16.39 20.37 -17.07
C LYS A 589 -16.46 18.85 -17.32
N THR A 590 -16.08 18.36 -18.50
CA THR A 590 -16.10 16.91 -18.82
C THR A 590 -14.79 16.21 -18.51
N MET A 591 -13.77 16.93 -18.01
CA MET A 591 -12.44 16.38 -17.75
C MET A 591 -12.46 15.34 -16.62
N VAL A 592 -13.32 15.52 -15.61
CA VAL A 592 -13.49 14.54 -14.51
C VAL A 592 -13.97 13.20 -15.05
N ASP A 593 -15.06 13.21 -15.83
CA ASP A 593 -15.63 12.01 -16.44
C ASP A 593 -14.63 11.34 -17.38
N PHE A 594 -13.94 12.12 -18.21
CA PHE A 594 -12.90 11.64 -19.12
C PHE A 594 -11.74 10.96 -18.39
N LEU A 595 -11.16 11.61 -17.36
CA LEU A 595 -10.06 11.04 -16.60
C LEU A 595 -10.50 9.81 -15.79
N ASN A 596 -11.69 9.82 -15.18
CA ASN A 596 -12.21 8.67 -14.44
C ASN A 596 -12.48 7.47 -15.36
N LYS A 597 -13.06 7.71 -16.56
CA LYS A 597 -13.45 6.65 -17.51
C LYS A 597 -12.30 6.14 -18.39
N GLU A 598 -11.56 7.03 -19.04
CA GLU A 598 -10.62 6.69 -20.12
C GLU A 598 -9.15 6.56 -19.66
N VAL A 599 -8.80 7.11 -18.48
CA VAL A 599 -7.42 7.06 -17.94
C VAL A 599 -7.32 6.22 -16.67
N LYS A 600 -8.29 6.35 -15.76
CA LYS A 600 -8.27 5.70 -14.44
C LYS A 600 -9.13 4.45 -14.33
N HIS A 601 -10.06 4.25 -15.25
CA HIS A 601 -11.07 3.18 -15.26
C HIS A 601 -11.68 2.94 -13.86
N ARG A 602 -12.08 4.05 -13.19
CA ARG A 602 -12.52 4.09 -11.79
C ARG A 602 -13.86 4.83 -11.64
N GLU A 603 -14.36 4.83 -10.41
CA GLU A 603 -15.68 5.32 -10.04
C GLU A 603 -15.89 6.81 -10.38
N ALA A 604 -17.02 7.15 -10.99
CA ALA A 604 -17.31 8.50 -11.49
C ALA A 604 -17.34 9.57 -10.39
N PHE A 605 -17.70 9.18 -9.16
CA PHE A 605 -17.80 10.09 -8.01
C PHE A 605 -16.45 10.60 -7.48
N ARG A 606 -15.32 10.04 -7.97
CA ARG A 606 -13.97 10.30 -7.44
C ARG A 606 -13.43 11.64 -7.93
N PRO A 607 -13.18 12.62 -7.04
CA PRO A 607 -12.72 13.94 -7.44
C PRO A 607 -11.24 13.95 -7.85
N PHE A 608 -10.81 15.10 -8.38
CA PHE A 608 -9.43 15.43 -8.68
C PHE A 608 -8.99 16.71 -7.95
N ALA A 609 -7.69 16.86 -7.73
CA ALA A 609 -7.09 17.94 -6.97
C ALA A 609 -6.58 19.05 -7.90
N PRO A 610 -6.68 20.35 -7.54
CA PRO A 610 -5.92 21.40 -8.18
C PRO A 610 -4.50 21.48 -7.61
N SER A 611 -3.51 21.69 -8.47
CA SER A 611 -2.22 22.29 -8.09
C SER A 611 -2.22 23.75 -8.50
N VAL A 612 -2.09 24.66 -7.53
CA VAL A 612 -2.28 26.12 -7.67
C VAL A 612 -1.01 26.88 -7.26
N ILE A 613 -0.72 27.97 -7.96
CA ILE A 613 0.31 28.96 -7.56
C ILE A 613 -0.04 29.47 -6.16
N ALA A 614 0.87 29.29 -5.20
CA ALA A 614 0.60 29.59 -3.79
C ALA A 614 0.21 31.07 -3.55
N GLU A 615 0.81 32.00 -4.29
CA GLU A 615 0.52 33.44 -4.20
C GLU A 615 -0.90 33.81 -4.68
N GLU A 616 -1.54 32.96 -5.49
CA GLU A 616 -2.88 33.19 -6.04
C GLU A 616 -3.98 32.45 -5.25
N ALA A 617 -3.63 31.50 -4.37
CA ALA A 617 -4.56 30.55 -3.77
C ALA A 617 -5.71 31.22 -2.97
N ASP A 618 -5.41 32.27 -2.19
CA ASP A 618 -6.43 33.02 -1.43
C ASP A 618 -7.48 33.70 -2.31
N GLY A 619 -7.17 33.95 -3.58
CA GLY A 619 -8.10 34.49 -4.59
C GLY A 619 -9.12 33.47 -5.11
N TRP A 620 -8.98 32.19 -4.75
CA TRP A 620 -9.76 31.05 -5.25
C TRP A 620 -10.37 30.18 -4.14
N PHE A 621 -9.71 30.08 -2.99
CA PHE A 621 -10.15 29.23 -1.87
C PHE A 621 -10.39 30.06 -0.60
N GLU A 622 -11.20 29.52 0.30
CA GLU A 622 -11.58 30.16 1.56
C GLU A 622 -10.85 29.52 2.75
N ASP A 623 -10.49 30.36 3.73
CA ASP A 623 -9.90 29.99 5.02
C ASP A 623 -8.72 29.00 4.94
N LEU A 624 -7.78 29.24 4.01
CA LEU A 624 -6.50 28.56 3.98
C LEU A 624 -5.62 28.99 5.17
N PRO A 625 -4.83 28.09 5.78
CA PRO A 625 -3.81 28.49 6.73
C PRO A 625 -2.65 29.20 6.01
N GLU A 626 -1.87 30.01 6.75
CA GLU A 626 -0.74 30.79 6.21
C GLU A 626 0.31 29.93 5.46
N CYS A 627 0.48 28.67 5.86
CA CYS A 627 1.36 27.70 5.21
C CYS A 627 0.79 27.11 3.89
N GLY A 628 -0.47 27.38 3.54
CA GLY A 628 -1.14 26.81 2.38
C GLY A 628 -1.46 25.31 2.57
N SER A 629 -1.37 24.54 1.49
CA SER A 629 -1.42 23.08 1.55
C SER A 629 -0.45 22.46 0.52
N PRO A 630 0.87 22.45 0.79
CA PRO A 630 1.86 22.01 -0.19
C PRO A 630 1.78 20.53 -0.57
N TYR A 631 1.08 19.71 0.23
CA TYR A 631 1.04 18.24 0.09
C TYR A 631 -0.35 17.67 -0.23
N MET A 632 -1.31 18.51 -0.63
CA MET A 632 -2.73 18.13 -0.80
C MET A 632 -3.39 17.54 0.47
N SER A 633 -2.94 17.98 1.64
CA SER A 633 -3.39 17.48 2.95
C SER A 633 -4.62 18.21 3.50
N ILE A 634 -5.12 19.26 2.83
CA ILE A 634 -6.27 20.08 3.28
C ILE A 634 -7.33 20.18 2.18
N THR A 635 -8.60 20.03 2.58
CA THR A 635 -9.76 20.40 1.78
C THR A 635 -10.29 21.78 2.20
N ALA A 636 -10.39 22.70 1.25
CA ALA A 636 -10.89 24.06 1.42
C ALA A 636 -12.14 24.30 0.56
N ALA A 637 -12.98 25.27 0.92
CA ALA A 637 -14.09 25.68 0.05
C ALA A 637 -13.54 26.48 -1.13
N VAL A 638 -14.01 26.20 -2.34
CA VAL A 638 -13.77 27.05 -3.52
C VAL A 638 -14.75 28.22 -3.42
N ARG A 639 -14.24 29.45 -3.61
CA ARG A 639 -15.07 30.67 -3.61
C ARG A 639 -16.22 30.54 -4.61
N GLU A 640 -17.44 30.86 -4.18
CA GLU A 640 -18.65 30.56 -4.93
C GLU A 640 -18.63 31.11 -6.37
N GLU A 641 -18.17 32.36 -6.55
CA GLU A 641 -18.05 33.03 -7.84
C GLU A 641 -16.96 32.45 -8.76
N ARG A 642 -16.07 31.60 -8.23
CA ARG A 642 -14.97 30.96 -8.96
C ARG A 642 -15.28 29.54 -9.41
N ARG A 643 -16.20 28.83 -8.74
CA ARG A 643 -16.52 27.40 -8.99
C ARG A 643 -16.77 27.08 -10.46
N GLY A 644 -17.54 27.93 -11.14
CA GLY A 644 -17.89 27.75 -12.56
C GLY A 644 -16.73 27.93 -13.54
N LEU A 645 -15.58 28.46 -13.12
CA LEU A 645 -14.38 28.65 -13.94
C LEU A 645 -13.45 27.44 -13.92
N VAL A 646 -13.50 26.64 -12.85
CA VAL A 646 -12.61 25.49 -12.61
C VAL A 646 -13.40 24.22 -12.22
N PRO A 647 -14.42 23.82 -13.01
CA PRO A 647 -15.34 22.74 -12.65
C PRO A 647 -14.66 21.38 -12.42
N ALA A 648 -13.51 21.10 -13.04
CA ALA A 648 -12.88 19.78 -12.93
C ALA A 648 -12.08 19.53 -11.64
N VAL A 649 -11.92 20.57 -10.80
CA VAL A 649 -11.26 20.50 -9.48
C VAL A 649 -12.21 20.86 -8.34
N CYS A 650 -13.46 21.20 -8.65
CA CYS A 650 -14.51 21.51 -7.69
C CYS A 650 -15.33 20.26 -7.39
N HIS A 651 -15.39 19.86 -6.13
CA HIS A 651 -16.23 18.78 -5.64
C HIS A 651 -17.71 19.20 -5.65
N VAL A 652 -18.62 18.22 -5.52
CA VAL A 652 -20.09 18.44 -5.52
C VAL A 652 -20.61 19.32 -4.38
N ASP A 653 -19.86 19.44 -3.29
CA ASP A 653 -20.16 20.33 -2.15
C ASP A 653 -19.52 21.72 -2.27
N GLY A 654 -18.85 22.01 -3.39
CA GLY A 654 -18.15 23.28 -3.62
C GLY A 654 -16.74 23.34 -3.02
N THR A 655 -16.18 22.22 -2.54
CA THR A 655 -14.83 22.15 -1.98
C THR A 655 -13.77 21.65 -2.97
N ALA A 656 -12.49 21.76 -2.61
CA ALA A 656 -11.38 21.17 -3.34
C ALA A 656 -10.25 20.78 -2.38
N ARG A 657 -9.55 19.68 -2.67
CA ARG A 657 -8.34 19.24 -1.96
C ARG A 657 -7.11 19.68 -2.75
N LEU A 658 -6.51 20.82 -2.38
CA LEU A 658 -5.54 21.56 -3.20
C LEU A 658 -4.07 21.31 -2.84
N GLN A 659 -3.18 21.41 -3.83
CA GLN A 659 -1.74 21.60 -3.64
C GLN A 659 -1.39 23.08 -3.86
N THR A 660 -0.77 23.75 -2.89
CA THR A 660 -0.15 25.07 -3.11
C THR A 660 1.32 24.93 -3.50
N VAL A 661 1.72 25.49 -4.64
CA VAL A 661 3.07 25.36 -5.20
C VAL A 661 3.78 26.72 -5.17
N ARG A 662 5.00 26.78 -4.61
CA ARG A 662 5.89 27.94 -4.61
C ARG A 662 7.10 27.69 -5.50
N GLU A 663 7.72 28.77 -6.00
CA GLU A 663 8.98 28.69 -6.74
C GLU A 663 10.13 28.13 -5.89
N SER A 664 10.12 28.37 -4.58
CA SER A 664 11.09 27.84 -3.62
C SER A 664 10.99 26.33 -3.41
N ASP A 665 9.79 25.79 -3.63
CA ASP A 665 9.44 24.42 -3.24
C ASP A 665 9.53 23.51 -4.47
N GLU A 666 9.02 23.97 -5.63
CA GLU A 666 9.14 23.27 -6.90
C GLU A 666 9.31 24.22 -8.12
N PRO A 667 10.54 24.63 -8.49
CA PRO A 667 10.78 25.65 -9.50
C PRO A 667 10.28 25.29 -10.90
N LEU A 668 10.36 24.02 -11.33
CA LEU A 668 9.94 23.61 -12.68
C LEU A 668 8.41 23.56 -12.79
N PHE A 669 7.76 22.89 -11.83
CA PHE A 669 6.30 22.78 -11.81
C PHE A 669 5.64 24.16 -11.59
N TYR A 670 6.22 25.01 -10.74
CA TYR A 670 5.79 26.40 -10.56
C TYR A 670 5.82 27.20 -11.88
N ARG A 671 6.88 27.05 -12.69
CA ARG A 671 6.98 27.74 -13.99
C ARG A 671 5.99 27.20 -15.02
N LEU A 672 5.67 25.89 -14.99
CA LEU A 672 4.57 25.33 -15.76
C LEU A 672 3.23 25.97 -15.39
N LEU A 673 2.91 26.07 -14.09
CA LEU A 673 1.69 26.73 -13.61
C LEU A 673 1.65 28.21 -14.00
N GLN A 674 2.75 28.96 -13.85
CA GLN A 674 2.83 30.35 -14.29
C GLN A 674 2.62 30.51 -15.79
N GLN A 675 3.15 29.60 -16.61
CA GLN A 675 2.99 29.67 -18.06
C GLN A 675 1.55 29.34 -18.48
N PHE A 676 0.95 28.31 -17.87
CA PHE A 676 -0.48 28.02 -18.04
C PHE A 676 -1.37 29.20 -17.60
N PHE A 677 -1.02 29.87 -16.49
CA PHE A 677 -1.73 31.05 -16.00
C PHE A 677 -1.69 32.20 -17.01
N LYS A 678 -0.53 32.50 -17.60
CA LYS A 678 -0.38 33.53 -18.65
C LYS A 678 -1.23 33.22 -19.90
N LEU A 679 -1.41 31.95 -20.25
CA LEU A 679 -2.20 31.53 -21.41
C LEU A 679 -3.71 31.54 -21.14
N THR A 680 -4.13 31.20 -19.92
CA THR A 680 -5.55 30.87 -19.63
C THR A 680 -6.26 31.80 -18.66
N GLY A 681 -5.53 32.59 -17.88
CA GLY A 681 -6.08 33.34 -16.74
C GLY A 681 -6.44 32.49 -15.52
N ILE A 682 -6.08 31.19 -15.51
CA ILE A 682 -6.31 30.27 -14.39
C ILE A 682 -4.96 29.86 -13.77
N PRO A 683 -4.72 30.10 -12.46
CA PRO A 683 -3.42 29.88 -11.82
C PRO A 683 -3.20 28.44 -11.32
N MET A 684 -3.92 27.47 -11.88
CA MET A 684 -3.92 26.08 -11.43
C MET A 684 -4.17 25.09 -12.57
N VAL A 685 -3.74 23.85 -12.36
CA VAL A 685 -4.07 22.70 -13.23
C VAL A 685 -4.71 21.57 -12.41
N VAL A 686 -5.45 20.67 -13.07
CA VAL A 686 -5.78 19.37 -12.46
C VAL A 686 -4.48 18.61 -12.25
N ASN A 687 -4.25 18.06 -11.07
CA ASN A 687 -3.17 17.13 -10.76
C ASN A 687 -3.75 15.85 -10.14
N THR A 688 -3.34 14.70 -10.68
CA THR A 688 -3.63 13.38 -10.11
C THR A 688 -2.41 12.47 -10.24
N SER A 689 -2.36 11.38 -9.47
CA SER A 689 -1.26 10.42 -9.51
C SER A 689 -1.03 9.88 -10.91
N PHE A 690 0.22 9.65 -11.32
CA PHE A 690 0.52 8.92 -12.55
C PHE A 690 0.51 7.42 -12.26
N ASN A 691 -0.64 6.81 -12.53
CA ASN A 691 -0.90 5.38 -12.46
C ASN A 691 -2.18 5.04 -13.24
N ILE A 692 -2.35 3.78 -13.60
CA ILE A 692 -3.60 3.24 -14.15
C ILE A 692 -4.35 2.43 -13.08
N LYS A 693 -5.48 1.79 -13.43
CA LYS A 693 -6.27 0.96 -12.49
C LYS A 693 -5.37 -0.17 -11.93
N GLY A 694 -5.57 -0.52 -10.66
CA GLY A 694 -4.79 -1.57 -9.98
C GLY A 694 -3.45 -1.09 -9.40
N GLU A 695 -2.73 -0.19 -10.09
CA GLU A 695 -1.30 0.05 -9.83
C GLU A 695 -0.96 1.18 -8.83
N PRO A 696 0.20 1.11 -8.14
CA PRO A 696 0.85 2.22 -7.44
C PRO A 696 1.27 3.36 -8.39
N ILE A 697 1.66 4.51 -7.85
CA ILE A 697 2.27 5.61 -8.63
C ILE A 697 3.50 5.08 -9.38
N VAL A 698 3.70 5.42 -10.66
CA VAL A 698 4.85 4.97 -11.46
C VAL A 698 6.18 5.43 -10.85
N GLU A 699 7.18 4.57 -10.87
CA GLU A 699 8.50 4.86 -10.29
C GLU A 699 9.57 4.94 -11.37
N GLU A 700 9.78 3.85 -12.12
CA GLU A 700 10.76 3.79 -13.19
C GLU A 700 10.26 4.43 -14.50
N PRO A 701 11.16 4.90 -15.39
CA PRO A 701 10.79 5.35 -16.74
C PRO A 701 10.06 4.26 -17.56
N GLY A 702 10.35 2.99 -17.30
CA GLY A 702 9.67 1.85 -17.90
C GLY A 702 8.19 1.75 -17.48
N ASP A 703 7.87 2.04 -16.22
CA ASP A 703 6.49 2.12 -15.74
C ASP A 703 5.74 3.29 -16.37
N ALA A 704 6.37 4.46 -16.42
CA ALA A 704 5.80 5.65 -17.03
C ALA A 704 5.44 5.41 -18.52
N LEU A 705 6.35 4.79 -19.29
CA LEU A 705 6.11 4.41 -20.68
C LEU A 705 5.01 3.35 -20.82
N ARG A 706 5.02 2.31 -19.97
CA ARG A 706 3.99 1.26 -19.98
C ARG A 706 2.60 1.82 -19.66
N SER A 707 2.47 2.60 -18.59
CA SER A 707 1.22 3.25 -18.21
C SER A 707 0.76 4.26 -19.28
N PHE A 708 1.67 5.03 -19.87
CA PHE A 708 1.35 5.92 -20.99
C PHE A 708 0.79 5.14 -22.19
N LEU A 709 1.49 4.11 -22.65
CA LEU A 709 1.06 3.31 -23.80
C LEU A 709 -0.27 2.59 -23.56
N ALA A 710 -0.52 2.11 -22.33
CA ALA A 710 -1.75 1.41 -21.95
C ALA A 710 -3.04 2.25 -22.00
N THR A 711 -2.97 3.59 -21.93
CA THR A 711 -4.17 4.45 -21.90
C THR A 711 -4.79 4.75 -23.28
N GLU A 712 -4.44 4.00 -24.33
CA GLU A 712 -5.05 4.09 -25.68
C GLU A 712 -5.20 5.51 -26.28
N GLY A 713 -4.33 6.45 -25.91
CA GLY A 713 -4.38 7.85 -26.38
C GLY A 713 -5.07 8.84 -25.42
N ALA A 714 -5.68 8.37 -24.33
CA ALA A 714 -6.37 9.22 -23.36
C ALA A 714 -5.41 10.18 -22.62
N ILE A 715 -4.22 9.70 -22.24
CA ILE A 715 -3.07 10.59 -21.98
C ILE A 715 -2.48 10.97 -23.34
N HIS A 716 -2.45 12.24 -23.72
CA HIS A 716 -1.99 12.68 -25.04
C HIS A 716 -0.48 12.53 -25.20
N THR A 717 0.27 13.10 -24.26
CA THR A 717 1.74 13.22 -24.29
C THR A 717 2.30 12.81 -22.94
N LEU A 718 3.49 12.20 -22.93
CA LEU A 718 4.30 11.96 -21.74
C LEU A 718 5.53 12.88 -21.79
N ILE A 719 5.82 13.56 -20.68
CA ILE A 719 7.04 14.33 -20.47
C ILE A 719 7.90 13.56 -19.45
N MET A 720 9.14 13.22 -19.82
CA MET A 720 10.13 12.63 -18.91
C MET A 720 11.40 13.48 -18.94
N GLY A 721 11.67 14.24 -17.87
CA GLY A 721 12.77 15.20 -17.87
C GLY A 721 12.59 16.28 -18.94
N ASP A 722 13.58 16.41 -19.81
CA ASP A 722 13.62 17.27 -21.00
C ASP A 722 13.01 16.62 -22.26
N VAL A 723 12.55 15.36 -22.17
CA VAL A 723 12.03 14.58 -23.31
C VAL A 723 10.50 14.65 -23.36
N MET A 724 9.97 15.14 -24.48
CA MET A 724 8.57 14.96 -24.86
C MET A 724 8.40 13.65 -25.64
N ILE A 725 7.35 12.91 -25.33
CA ILE A 725 7.09 11.57 -25.85
C ILE A 725 5.65 11.49 -26.37
N GLU A 726 5.52 11.15 -27.65
CA GLU A 726 4.25 10.90 -28.32
C GLU A 726 4.16 9.43 -28.75
N ARG A 727 2.93 8.91 -28.89
CA ARG A 727 2.73 7.57 -29.46
C ARG A 727 2.90 7.63 -30.97
N ARG A 728 3.58 6.64 -31.54
CA ARG A 728 3.44 6.35 -32.96
C ARG A 728 2.02 5.84 -33.24
N PRO A 729 1.48 6.06 -34.44
CA PRO A 729 0.35 5.28 -34.93
C PRO A 729 0.65 3.79 -34.78
N PHE A 730 -0.37 2.99 -34.45
CA PHE A 730 -0.19 1.54 -34.26
C PHE A 730 0.50 0.92 -35.49
N PRO A 731 1.52 0.07 -35.32
CA PRO A 731 2.29 -0.43 -36.45
C PRO A 731 1.41 -1.21 -37.43
N THR A 732 1.60 -1.01 -38.74
CA THR A 732 0.97 -1.90 -39.74
C THR A 732 1.48 -3.33 -39.59
N GLU A 733 0.76 -4.33 -40.10
CA GLU A 733 1.17 -5.74 -40.02
C GLU A 733 2.61 -5.95 -40.52
N ASP A 734 3.01 -5.26 -41.59
CA ASP A 734 4.37 -5.29 -42.14
C ASP A 734 5.45 -4.90 -41.12
N VAL A 735 5.15 -3.99 -40.18
CA VAL A 735 6.06 -3.56 -39.13
C VAL A 735 6.02 -4.52 -37.94
N LEU A 736 4.85 -5.04 -37.57
CA LEU A 736 4.74 -6.10 -36.55
C LEU A 736 5.54 -7.35 -36.94
N ASN A 737 5.57 -7.68 -38.24
CA ASN A 737 6.38 -8.76 -38.81
C ASN A 737 7.90 -8.47 -38.84
N GLN A 738 8.32 -7.23 -38.58
CA GLN A 738 9.73 -6.79 -38.55
C GLN A 738 10.25 -6.52 -37.14
N VAL A 739 9.38 -6.23 -36.17
CA VAL A 739 9.75 -6.15 -34.76
C VAL A 739 10.04 -7.58 -34.28
N PRO A 740 11.27 -7.89 -33.82
CA PRO A 740 11.53 -9.20 -33.24
C PRO A 740 10.72 -9.34 -31.96
N LEU A 741 9.66 -10.15 -32.02
CA LEU A 741 8.89 -10.55 -30.84
C LEU A 741 9.87 -11.08 -29.79
N ARG A 742 9.78 -10.51 -28.57
CA ARG A 742 10.69 -10.80 -27.46
C ARG A 742 10.71 -12.31 -27.25
N ASP A 743 11.89 -12.93 -27.40
CA ASP A 743 12.02 -14.39 -27.43
C ASP A 743 11.29 -15.07 -26.25
N THR A 744 10.19 -15.74 -26.59
CA THR A 744 9.27 -16.42 -25.67
C THR A 744 9.73 -17.83 -25.30
N SER A 745 10.90 -18.27 -25.77
CA SER A 745 11.55 -19.51 -25.31
C SER A 745 11.99 -19.45 -23.84
N GLN A 746 11.97 -18.27 -23.22
CA GLN A 746 12.13 -18.09 -21.79
C GLN A 746 10.75 -18.07 -21.11
N PRO A 747 10.39 -19.11 -20.32
CA PRO A 747 9.05 -19.21 -19.74
C PRO A 747 8.80 -18.10 -18.73
N LEU A 748 7.60 -17.51 -18.82
CA LEU A 748 7.01 -16.71 -17.74
C LEU A 748 6.84 -17.62 -16.52
N ARG A 749 7.37 -17.18 -15.37
CA ARG A 749 7.13 -17.82 -14.08
C ARG A 749 5.83 -17.27 -13.49
N VAL A 750 4.80 -18.11 -13.47
CA VAL A 750 3.63 -17.94 -12.59
C VAL A 750 3.65 -19.09 -11.59
N GLN A 751 3.15 -18.84 -10.38
CA GLN A 751 3.34 -19.66 -9.18
C GLN A 751 3.12 -21.18 -9.43
N GLU A 752 4.19 -21.95 -9.22
CA GLU A 752 4.26 -23.43 -9.13
C GLU A 752 3.79 -24.29 -10.32
N THR A 753 3.38 -23.71 -11.45
CA THR A 753 2.99 -24.48 -12.65
C THR A 753 4.17 -24.60 -13.62
N TYR A 754 4.51 -25.83 -14.03
CA TYR A 754 5.62 -26.10 -14.95
C TYR A 754 5.12 -26.49 -16.34
N LEU A 755 5.66 -25.85 -17.37
CA LEU A 755 5.51 -26.25 -18.76
C LEU A 755 6.47 -27.42 -19.04
N MET A 756 5.95 -28.65 -19.07
CA MET A 756 6.76 -29.86 -19.00
C MET A 756 7.37 -30.27 -20.34
N HIS A 757 6.66 -30.03 -21.44
CA HIS A 757 7.13 -30.25 -22.81
C HIS A 757 6.26 -29.48 -23.80
N THR A 758 6.86 -29.01 -24.89
CA THR A 758 6.16 -28.70 -26.15
C THR A 758 6.43 -29.83 -27.15
N LYS A 759 5.44 -30.13 -28.01
CA LYS A 759 5.62 -31.01 -29.16
C LYS A 759 5.26 -30.23 -30.43
N ASP A 760 6.25 -29.99 -31.30
CA ASP A 760 5.99 -29.55 -32.66
C ASP A 760 5.71 -30.80 -33.52
N ASP A 761 4.44 -31.10 -33.83
CA ASP A 761 4.08 -32.11 -34.83
C ASP A 761 4.23 -31.53 -36.25
N SER A 762 5.48 -31.26 -36.62
CA SER A 762 5.87 -30.62 -37.89
C SER A 762 5.57 -31.45 -39.15
N GLU A 763 4.98 -32.64 -39.03
CA GLU A 763 4.50 -33.45 -40.16
C GLU A 763 3.02 -33.20 -40.51
N SER A 764 2.25 -32.51 -39.65
CA SER A 764 0.89 -32.07 -39.98
C SER A 764 0.89 -30.60 -40.42
N ARG A 765 0.15 -30.26 -41.48
CA ARG A 765 0.09 -28.88 -42.02
C ARG A 765 -0.81 -27.91 -41.23
N LYS A 766 -1.26 -28.27 -40.01
CA LYS A 766 -1.96 -27.37 -39.09
C LYS A 766 -0.98 -27.01 -37.95
N SER A 767 -0.67 -25.72 -37.79
CA SER A 767 0.35 -25.20 -36.86
C SER A 767 -0.14 -25.13 -35.41
N MET A 768 -0.52 -26.28 -34.83
CA MET A 768 -0.89 -26.39 -33.42
C MET A 768 0.32 -26.76 -32.56
N LYS A 769 0.46 -26.10 -31.41
CA LYS A 769 1.47 -26.42 -30.38
C LYS A 769 0.76 -26.93 -29.14
N SER A 770 0.81 -28.24 -28.91
CA SER A 770 0.25 -28.84 -27.71
C SER A 770 1.16 -28.60 -26.50
N VAL A 771 0.55 -28.26 -25.36
CA VAL A 771 1.25 -27.92 -24.12
C VAL A 771 0.90 -28.92 -23.03
N ARG A 772 1.92 -29.54 -22.43
CA ARG A 772 1.74 -30.42 -21.28
C ARG A 772 1.99 -29.67 -19.98
N LEU A 773 0.94 -29.48 -19.19
CA LEU A 773 0.99 -28.88 -17.86
C LEU A 773 1.15 -29.96 -16.79
N GLY A 774 1.91 -29.67 -15.73
CA GLY A 774 2.06 -30.55 -14.57
C GLY A 774 2.34 -29.80 -13.28
N ARG A 775 1.79 -30.29 -12.17
CA ARG A 775 2.09 -29.86 -10.79
C ARG A 775 3.09 -30.82 -10.14
N MET A 776 3.99 -30.30 -9.30
CA MET A 776 4.83 -31.18 -8.48
C MET A 776 3.98 -32.02 -7.50
N GLY A 777 4.23 -33.33 -7.46
CA GLY A 777 3.70 -34.24 -6.44
C GLY A 777 2.36 -34.92 -6.76
N GLY A 778 1.61 -34.47 -7.76
CA GLY A 778 0.33 -35.10 -8.18
C GLY A 778 0.52 -36.24 -9.19
N ARG A 779 -0.31 -37.29 -9.10
CA ARG A 779 -0.51 -38.24 -10.23
C ARG A 779 -1.70 -37.77 -11.06
N GLY A 780 -1.43 -37.08 -12.16
CA GLY A 780 -2.47 -36.61 -13.08
C GLY A 780 -1.87 -35.72 -14.17
N ASP A 781 -1.34 -36.34 -15.23
CA ASP A 781 -0.83 -35.61 -16.40
C ASP A 781 -1.91 -35.57 -17.49
N GLY A 782 -2.42 -34.39 -17.81
CA GLY A 782 -3.31 -34.15 -18.95
C GLY A 782 -2.57 -33.56 -20.15
N TRP A 783 -3.11 -33.77 -21.35
CA TRP A 783 -2.80 -32.96 -22.54
C TRP A 783 -4.00 -32.09 -22.84
N VAL A 784 -3.76 -30.82 -23.17
CA VAL A 784 -4.79 -29.90 -23.67
C VAL A 784 -4.23 -29.27 -24.94
N ASP A 785 -4.99 -29.41 -26.02
CA ASP A 785 -4.69 -28.78 -27.30
C ASP A 785 -5.31 -27.38 -27.30
N PHE A 786 -4.49 -26.37 -27.53
CA PHE A 786 -4.90 -24.98 -27.63
C PHE A 786 -4.52 -24.44 -29.01
N ASP A 787 -5.37 -23.60 -29.60
CA ASP A 787 -4.99 -22.90 -30.81
C ASP A 787 -4.14 -21.64 -30.51
N ALA A 788 -3.71 -20.95 -31.57
CA ALA A 788 -2.82 -19.80 -31.45
C ALA A 788 -3.50 -18.52 -30.93
N ALA A 789 -4.82 -18.51 -30.78
CA ALA A 789 -5.63 -17.47 -30.13
C ALA A 789 -5.97 -17.86 -28.67
N ASP A 790 -6.31 -19.13 -28.41
CA ASP A 790 -6.55 -19.65 -27.06
C ASP A 790 -5.34 -19.46 -26.15
N LEU A 791 -4.13 -19.74 -26.66
CA LEU A 791 -2.88 -19.49 -25.93
C LEU A 791 -2.60 -18.00 -25.68
N ARG A 792 -3.16 -17.09 -26.47
CA ARG A 792 -3.06 -15.63 -26.23
C ARG A 792 -4.07 -15.18 -25.19
N LEU A 793 -5.29 -15.74 -25.22
CA LEU A 793 -6.32 -15.51 -24.19
C LEU A 793 -5.85 -16.00 -22.82
N LEU A 794 -5.29 -17.21 -22.73
CA LEU A 794 -4.72 -17.75 -21.48
C LEU A 794 -3.49 -16.96 -20.98
N GLN A 795 -2.76 -16.29 -21.87
CA GLN A 795 -1.68 -15.36 -21.49
C GLN A 795 -2.19 -13.99 -21.00
N MET A 796 -3.49 -13.72 -21.13
CA MET A 796 -4.14 -12.48 -20.68
C MET A 796 -5.02 -12.66 -19.43
N ILE A 797 -5.15 -13.88 -18.89
CA ILE A 797 -5.88 -14.14 -17.65
C ILE A 797 -4.99 -13.81 -16.45
N ASP A 798 -5.34 -12.75 -15.74
CA ASP A 798 -4.65 -12.29 -14.54
C ASP A 798 -5.15 -13.06 -13.31
N ASN A 799 -4.42 -14.12 -12.95
CA ASN A 799 -4.32 -14.85 -11.67
C ASN A 799 -5.55 -15.25 -10.81
N GLU A 800 -6.78 -14.80 -11.07
CA GLU A 800 -7.92 -14.94 -10.11
C GLU A 800 -9.06 -15.88 -10.56
N ILE A 801 -9.04 -16.43 -11.77
CA ILE A 801 -10.13 -17.29 -12.30
C ILE A 801 -9.61 -18.72 -12.55
N THR A 802 -10.29 -19.74 -12.02
CA THR A 802 -9.99 -21.14 -12.32
C THR A 802 -10.72 -21.62 -13.57
N ILE A 803 -10.21 -22.69 -14.20
CA ILE A 803 -10.88 -23.31 -15.36
C ILE A 803 -12.26 -23.85 -14.99
N GLN A 804 -12.49 -24.24 -13.72
CA GLN A 804 -13.79 -24.70 -13.24
C GLN A 804 -14.82 -23.55 -13.23
N ASP A 805 -14.42 -22.36 -12.78
CA ASP A 805 -15.29 -21.16 -12.75
C ASP A 805 -15.73 -20.74 -14.16
N ILE A 806 -14.92 -21.03 -15.19
CA ILE A 806 -15.26 -20.77 -16.59
C ILE A 806 -16.31 -21.79 -17.07
N LEU A 807 -16.10 -23.08 -16.78
CA LEU A 807 -17.02 -24.16 -17.17
C LEU A 807 -18.39 -24.03 -16.50
N ASP A 808 -18.41 -23.81 -15.18
CA ASP A 808 -19.64 -23.68 -14.39
C ASP A 808 -20.47 -22.46 -14.85
N ARG A 809 -19.81 -21.39 -15.30
CA ARG A 809 -20.46 -20.19 -15.84
C ARG A 809 -21.06 -20.43 -17.24
N CYS A 810 -20.37 -21.17 -18.10
CA CYS A 810 -20.91 -21.58 -19.40
C CYS A 810 -22.12 -22.51 -19.27
N LEU A 811 -22.11 -23.46 -18.32
CA LEU A 811 -23.23 -24.39 -18.06
C LEU A 811 -24.47 -23.64 -17.51
N ASN A 812 -24.26 -22.66 -16.62
CA ASN A 812 -25.35 -21.82 -16.11
C ASN A 812 -25.96 -20.92 -17.20
N GLU A 813 -25.16 -20.30 -18.06
CA GLU A 813 -25.68 -19.45 -19.14
C GLU A 813 -26.43 -20.25 -20.21
N ALA A 814 -26.00 -21.48 -20.50
CA ALA A 814 -26.74 -22.41 -21.38
C ALA A 814 -28.12 -22.78 -20.82
N SER A 815 -28.19 -23.09 -19.52
CA SER A 815 -29.44 -23.43 -18.82
C SER A 815 -30.44 -22.26 -18.84
N VAL A 816 -29.97 -21.02 -18.62
CA VAL A 816 -30.80 -19.80 -18.69
C VAL A 816 -31.33 -19.53 -20.10
N PHE A 817 -30.55 -19.86 -21.14
CA PHE A 817 -30.97 -19.67 -22.54
C PHE A 817 -32.01 -20.71 -23.01
N LEU A 818 -31.97 -21.93 -22.45
CA LEU A 818 -32.85 -23.05 -22.83
C LEU A 818 -34.11 -23.17 -21.95
N GLY A 819 -34.12 -22.56 -20.75
CA GLY A 819 -35.31 -22.48 -19.89
C GLY A 819 -35.53 -23.68 -18.96
N SER A 820 -34.53 -24.54 -18.81
CA SER A 820 -34.46 -25.66 -17.87
C SER A 820 -33.01 -25.84 -17.38
N GLU A 821 -32.80 -26.56 -16.28
CA GLU A 821 -31.45 -27.07 -15.97
C GLU A 821 -31.00 -28.01 -17.10
N VAL A 822 -29.77 -27.83 -17.58
CA VAL A 822 -29.18 -28.65 -18.66
C VAL A 822 -27.97 -29.39 -18.10
N ASP A 823 -28.06 -30.73 -18.11
CA ASP A 823 -26.97 -31.66 -17.82
C ASP A 823 -25.94 -31.65 -18.96
N GLU A 824 -24.65 -31.92 -18.68
CA GLU A 824 -23.63 -32.17 -19.70
C GLU A 824 -24.11 -33.15 -20.79
N GLN A 825 -24.90 -34.17 -20.41
CA GLN A 825 -25.44 -35.17 -21.34
C GLN A 825 -26.51 -34.61 -22.30
N GLU A 826 -27.33 -33.63 -21.88
CA GLU A 826 -28.28 -32.98 -22.80
C GLU A 826 -27.57 -32.04 -23.77
N LEU A 827 -26.45 -31.44 -23.33
CA LEU A 827 -25.61 -30.56 -24.14
C LEU A 827 -24.89 -31.35 -25.25
N GLU A 828 -24.40 -32.56 -24.98
CA GLU A 828 -23.87 -33.48 -26.01
C GLU A 828 -24.93 -33.85 -27.06
N VAL A 829 -26.19 -34.08 -26.64
CA VAL A 829 -27.29 -34.45 -27.55
C VAL A 829 -27.71 -33.27 -28.44
N LEU A 830 -27.81 -32.05 -27.90
CA LEU A 830 -28.11 -30.83 -28.67
C LEU A 830 -27.01 -30.51 -29.70
N VAL A 831 -25.74 -30.76 -29.37
CA VAL A 831 -24.61 -30.66 -30.31
C VAL A 831 -24.69 -31.75 -31.39
N ALA A 832 -25.13 -32.96 -31.06
CA ALA A 832 -25.31 -34.05 -32.03
C ALA A 832 -26.49 -33.81 -33.00
N GLU A 833 -27.63 -33.30 -32.52
CA GLU A 833 -28.80 -32.99 -33.36
C GLU A 833 -28.54 -31.81 -34.31
N SER A 834 -27.89 -30.75 -33.82
CA SER A 834 -27.48 -29.60 -34.65
C SER A 834 -26.40 -29.94 -35.68
N ALA A 835 -25.60 -31.00 -35.43
CA ALA A 835 -24.66 -31.58 -36.41
C ALA A 835 -25.31 -32.56 -37.42
N GLY A 836 -26.63 -32.81 -37.33
CA GLY A 836 -27.39 -33.46 -38.40
C GLY A 836 -27.18 -34.97 -38.58
N LYS A 837 -27.00 -35.73 -37.50
CA LYS A 837 -27.05 -37.21 -37.54
C LYS A 837 -28.12 -37.78 -36.61
N ALA A 838 -28.83 -38.79 -37.11
CA ALA A 838 -29.80 -39.54 -36.31
C ALA A 838 -29.09 -40.48 -35.33
N VAL A 839 -29.60 -40.54 -34.10
CA VAL A 839 -29.12 -41.47 -33.07
C VAL A 839 -29.70 -42.87 -33.33
N GLY A 840 -28.81 -43.85 -33.52
CA GLY A 840 -29.12 -45.28 -33.42
C GLY A 840 -29.15 -46.07 -34.74
N GLU A 841 -28.05 -46.77 -35.03
CA GLU A 841 -28.07 -48.13 -35.59
C GLU A 841 -26.71 -48.81 -35.34
N GLU A 842 -26.71 -50.12 -35.02
CA GLU A 842 -25.48 -50.89 -34.80
C GLU A 842 -24.74 -51.14 -36.12
N VAL A 843 -23.44 -50.80 -36.18
CA VAL A 843 -22.56 -51.21 -37.28
C VAL A 843 -21.45 -52.09 -36.72
N ALA A 844 -21.44 -53.35 -37.15
CA ALA A 844 -20.43 -54.33 -36.77
C ALA A 844 -19.06 -53.97 -37.37
N LEU A 845 -18.00 -54.26 -36.61
CA LEU A 845 -16.62 -54.08 -37.05
C LEU A 845 -16.21 -55.19 -38.04
N GLU A 846 -15.99 -54.85 -39.30
CA GLU A 846 -15.18 -55.65 -40.23
C GLU A 846 -14.15 -54.79 -40.98
N ASP A 847 -12.89 -55.16 -40.75
CA ASP A 847 -11.68 -55.04 -41.59
C ASP A 847 -10.96 -53.69 -41.79
N ASP A 848 -9.65 -53.81 -41.97
CA ASP A 848 -8.65 -52.75 -41.95
C ASP A 848 -8.63 -51.89 -43.24
N SER A 849 -9.09 -50.63 -43.17
CA SER A 849 -8.38 -49.49 -43.82
C SER A 849 -8.98 -48.11 -43.53
N LEU A 850 -8.07 -47.14 -43.36
CA LEU A 850 -8.27 -45.69 -43.16
C LEU A 850 -9.53 -45.07 -43.80
N PRO A 851 -10.45 -44.47 -43.00
CA PRO A 851 -11.45 -43.53 -43.50
C PRO A 851 -10.96 -42.07 -43.40
N VAL A 852 -11.14 -41.33 -44.49
CA VAL A 852 -10.98 -39.87 -44.54
C VAL A 852 -12.13 -39.20 -43.79
N THR A 853 -11.84 -38.22 -42.93
CA THR A 853 -12.84 -37.33 -42.31
C THR A 853 -12.82 -35.96 -42.98
N VAL A 854 -13.98 -35.44 -43.35
CA VAL A 854 -14.17 -34.10 -43.94
C VAL A 854 -14.47 -33.09 -42.84
N ASP A 855 -13.91 -31.90 -42.98
CA ASP A 855 -13.94 -30.79 -42.00
C ASP A 855 -15.32 -30.08 -41.98
N VAL A 856 -15.77 -29.62 -40.80
CA VAL A 856 -17.10 -29.01 -40.59
C VAL A 856 -16.99 -27.65 -39.84
N SER A 857 -15.78 -27.17 -39.57
CA SER A 857 -15.56 -26.06 -38.61
C SER A 857 -15.93 -24.64 -39.07
N GLU A 858 -16.21 -24.39 -40.36
CA GLU A 858 -16.20 -23.01 -40.91
C GLU A 858 -17.49 -22.18 -40.72
N CYS A 859 -18.64 -22.77 -40.34
CA CYS A 859 -19.93 -22.04 -40.39
C CYS A 859 -20.52 -21.55 -39.06
N VAL A 860 -19.95 -21.88 -37.90
CA VAL A 860 -20.57 -21.59 -36.58
C VAL A 860 -19.87 -20.44 -35.82
N GLY A 861 -18.59 -20.16 -36.10
CA GLY A 861 -17.78 -19.25 -35.28
C GLY A 861 -18.25 -17.79 -35.23
N ALA A 862 -18.71 -17.23 -36.35
CA ALA A 862 -18.90 -15.78 -36.49
C ALA A 862 -20.08 -15.20 -35.67
N GLU A 863 -21.21 -15.91 -35.58
CA GLU A 863 -22.39 -15.39 -34.88
C GLU A 863 -22.32 -15.65 -33.36
N VAL A 864 -21.62 -16.72 -32.95
CA VAL A 864 -21.31 -17.00 -31.55
C VAL A 864 -20.27 -16.02 -30.99
N GLN A 865 -19.17 -15.74 -31.72
CA GLN A 865 -18.16 -14.77 -31.28
C GLN A 865 -18.74 -13.38 -31.02
N CYS A 866 -19.60 -12.85 -31.90
CA CYS A 866 -20.22 -11.55 -31.69
C CYS A 866 -21.06 -11.48 -30.42
N ARG A 867 -21.82 -12.54 -30.09
CA ARG A 867 -22.68 -12.56 -28.90
C ARG A 867 -21.92 -12.85 -27.61
N VAL A 868 -20.86 -13.66 -27.66
CA VAL A 868 -19.93 -13.85 -26.54
C VAL A 868 -19.21 -12.54 -26.22
N MET A 869 -18.81 -11.76 -27.22
CA MET A 869 -18.21 -10.43 -27.00
C MET A 869 -19.21 -9.41 -26.41
N GLU A 870 -20.48 -9.41 -26.82
CA GLU A 870 -21.53 -8.62 -26.17
C GLU A 870 -21.83 -9.08 -24.73
N GLY A 871 -21.70 -10.38 -24.44
CA GLY A 871 -21.83 -10.95 -23.10
C GLY A 871 -20.65 -10.55 -22.18
N LEU A 872 -19.42 -10.69 -22.67
CA LEU A 872 -18.20 -10.28 -21.97
C LEU A 872 -18.19 -8.78 -21.64
N GLN A 873 -18.65 -7.92 -22.57
CA GLN A 873 -18.83 -6.49 -22.29
C GLN A 873 -19.80 -6.18 -21.14
N ARG A 874 -20.78 -7.06 -20.88
CA ARG A 874 -21.72 -6.94 -19.75
C ARG A 874 -21.15 -7.56 -18.47
N LEU A 875 -20.35 -8.63 -18.58
CA LEU A 875 -19.69 -9.28 -17.45
C LEU A 875 -18.65 -8.38 -16.78
N TYR A 876 -17.88 -7.59 -17.55
CA TYR A 876 -16.97 -6.56 -17.01
C TYR A 876 -17.65 -5.51 -16.12
N SER A 877 -18.99 -5.42 -16.13
CA SER A 877 -19.75 -4.49 -15.31
C SER A 877 -20.32 -5.08 -14.02
N ARG A 878 -20.02 -6.33 -13.62
CA ARG A 878 -20.48 -6.91 -12.33
C ARG A 878 -19.55 -7.98 -11.75
N GLN A 879 -18.68 -7.62 -10.80
CA GLN A 879 -18.24 -8.49 -9.67
C GLN A 879 -17.22 -7.78 -8.75
N LEU A 880 -17.45 -7.83 -7.43
CA LEU A 880 -16.45 -8.12 -6.37
C LEU A 880 -17.06 -8.09 -4.95
N VAL A 881 -17.61 -9.23 -4.51
CA VAL A 881 -17.64 -9.78 -3.13
C VAL A 881 -18.03 -11.25 -3.27
N TYR A 882 -17.43 -12.14 -2.51
CA TYR A 882 -18.19 -13.14 -1.76
C TYR A 882 -17.32 -13.69 -0.64
N PHE A 883 -17.85 -13.69 0.57
CA PHE A 883 -17.47 -14.61 1.63
C PHE A 883 -18.64 -14.71 2.60
N GLU A 884 -19.33 -15.85 2.61
CA GLU A 884 -19.88 -16.36 3.86
C GLU A 884 -20.18 -17.87 3.80
N GLU A 885 -20.21 -18.45 5.00
CA GLU A 885 -20.76 -19.75 5.40
C GLU A 885 -20.24 -21.05 4.74
N SER A 886 -19.46 -21.80 5.54
CA SER A 886 -19.64 -23.26 5.64
C SER A 886 -20.04 -23.60 7.08
N SER A 887 -21.27 -24.03 7.27
CA SER A 887 -21.80 -24.48 8.57
C SER A 887 -21.61 -25.99 8.76
N GLU A 888 -20.86 -26.37 9.80
CA GLU A 888 -21.06 -27.60 10.61
C GLU A 888 -20.37 -27.47 11.98
#